data_AF-A0A2N2Y8E2-F1
#
_entry.id   AF-A0A2N2Y8E2-F1
#
_cell.length_a   1.000
_cell.length_b   1.000
_cell.length_c   1.000
_cell.angle_alpha   90.00
_cell.angle_beta   90.00
_cell.angle_gamma   90.00
#
_symmetry.space_group_name_H-M   'P 1'
#
loop_
_entity.id
_entity.type
_entity.pdbx_description
1 polymer ?
#
loop_
_entity_poly.entity_id
_entity_poly.type
_entity_poly.pdbx_seq_one_letter_code
_entity_poly.pdbx_strand_id
1 'polypeptide(L)'
;MADFNFKKWNVVLGWVVFIIALTTYWLTVEPTASFWDAGEYITTASNLEVGHPPGAPLYQILGAFFSIFASGAENIALMVNLMSVFASAFTILFMFWTITILLQNILSKNEDIKAKKAILILGSAAVGSLAFTYTDSFWFSALEAEVYAMASCIMAIIFYLGLRWERDMHTPRGNRWVILIAFVAGLSFGVHFMGLLTIPAIGFLYFFKNYKKVTVKNFIAANFIVVGVLLFIFLFLLPMSMRFFSASELFFINSIGLPFNSGTIIAALVILTAFYFLLRYTQNKGFVKLNTLVLCILFIFIGFSSWIMLPIRANAGTVINENKPSDAQELLAYYNREQYGENPLLYGPQFTEMYAGIDKNNSYKDEKPNYERDLKTKKYIIVNNYKNAIPNYDDAHKTFLPRMWSAEHAANYIALTEGIEFKIKREYLGQEKLVNEVAIFKNKFQQEEIDSEGYHAFLTRFGEYLDIEKPTFFQNMRYMIQYQFGYMYWRYFMWNFTGKQDDLQGKNDNFNGNWISGIKFIDEARLGSQENLPSDVLKNKGRNTYYFLPLILGILGIVFHYKKDKSSFWVLTVFFLFTGIALKVYLNERPFEPRERDYALVGSFYVFAIWIGFGVYALYDMIKKYVQPKIAIPLVIVTGLLAAPTLLASQNWDDHNRSDRYTARAMAKKYLDSMDKNGIVFTIGDNDTFALWYAQNVEKYRTDIRVINTSLFNTDWYINDMRKKAFESDPVPLSFTPDQYRGSKRQQIMKHPYVEVDDTISLERWINWIATEDPRTTLELQNGQFIYTFPSKKIRIPVDKDAALRNGIVNPKDADLIVPYIDIEIKNDGLLRNRFMMLDIINKNNWKRPIYFSAGSFGDDDYLWMKEYLQLDGLVYKLVPIKTAIDKRNPFDMGRIDSDKMFEIVMKWDWGNSGSPDIYHDPETRKNSISYRSNLARLAEKLIFEEKLTKAEQVLDLAMKNMPVEYFEYYTLLEPYVSGYFEVGNEEKAIELYDKVAKKYQERLTYFSGLSYTLQSRYIETIYMDIERYRSLLGNLLYSKNDSILKSRADDFNRHLKLFAHFFPADEETLEKAKDSIRDTSETMSEETFLRLMDSLEQAKKE
;
A
#
# COMPACT_ATOMS: atom_id res chain seq x y z
N MET A 1 -28.04 20.60 47.51
CA MET A 1 -27.30 20.23 46.27
C MET A 1 -26.45 19.03 46.63
N ALA A 2 -26.70 17.86 46.02
CA ALA A 2 -25.89 16.68 46.28
C ALA A 2 -24.41 16.94 45.91
N ASP A 3 -23.47 16.50 46.74
CA ASP A 3 -22.04 16.64 46.47
C ASP A 3 -21.65 16.00 45.13
N PHE A 4 -20.85 16.70 44.34
CA PHE A 4 -20.42 16.24 43.01
C PHE A 4 -19.52 15.00 43.14
N ASN A 5 -20.00 13.85 42.66
CA ASN A 5 -19.24 12.61 42.69
C ASN A 5 -18.38 12.45 41.41
N PHE A 6 -17.10 12.82 41.49
CA PHE A 6 -16.16 12.71 40.36
C PHE A 6 -16.07 11.29 39.81
N LYS A 7 -15.94 10.27 40.67
CA LYS A 7 -15.78 8.88 40.24
C LYS A 7 -16.97 8.40 39.41
N LYS A 8 -18.19 8.75 39.83
CA LYS A 8 -19.42 8.43 39.09
C LYS A 8 -19.40 9.07 37.70
N TRP A 9 -19.17 10.38 37.61
CA TRP A 9 -19.19 11.10 36.34
C TRP A 9 -18.02 10.73 35.42
N ASN A 10 -16.86 10.39 35.96
CA ASN A 10 -15.72 9.90 35.20
C ASN A 10 -16.01 8.57 34.50
N VAL A 11 -16.74 7.67 35.15
CA VAL A 11 -17.17 6.41 34.54
C VAL A 11 -18.24 6.67 33.49
N VAL A 12 -19.28 7.44 33.84
CA VAL A 12 -20.39 7.75 32.92
C VAL A 12 -19.89 8.45 31.66
N LEU A 13 -19.11 9.53 31.78
CA LEU A 13 -18.63 10.29 30.62
C LEU A 13 -17.63 9.50 29.77
N GLY A 14 -16.83 8.61 30.37
CA GLY A 14 -16.00 7.68 29.61
C GLY A 14 -16.86 6.81 28.67
N TRP A 15 -17.93 6.21 29.20
CA TRP A 15 -18.85 5.43 28.37
C TRP A 15 -19.66 6.28 27.39
N VAL A 16 -19.95 7.55 27.71
CA VAL A 16 -20.60 8.47 26.76
C VAL A 16 -19.68 8.74 25.56
N VAL A 17 -18.40 9.07 25.77
CA VAL A 17 -17.48 9.28 24.63
C VAL A 17 -17.24 8.00 23.84
N PHE A 18 -17.24 6.84 24.50
CA PHE A 18 -17.24 5.53 23.84
C PHE A 18 -18.46 5.36 22.92
N ILE A 19 -19.67 5.66 23.42
CA ILE A 19 -20.91 5.53 22.63
C ILE A 19 -20.89 6.50 21.46
N ILE A 20 -20.41 7.73 21.64
CA ILE A 20 -20.27 8.71 20.55
C ILE A 20 -19.33 8.15 19.47
N ALA A 21 -18.12 7.73 19.85
CA ALA A 21 -17.14 7.17 18.91
C ALA A 21 -17.67 5.90 18.22
N LEU A 22 -18.27 4.99 18.98
CA LEU A 22 -18.88 3.77 18.45
C LEU A 22 -19.97 4.09 17.42
N THR A 23 -20.86 5.04 17.74
CA THR A 23 -21.95 5.44 16.83
C THR A 23 -21.39 6.08 15.57
N THR A 24 -20.43 6.99 15.69
CA THR A 24 -19.75 7.61 14.54
C THR A 24 -19.18 6.54 13.62
N TYR A 25 -18.32 5.67 14.15
CA TYR A 25 -17.63 4.68 13.33
C TYR A 25 -18.57 3.62 12.77
N TRP A 26 -19.60 3.23 13.52
CA TRP A 26 -20.64 2.32 13.03
C TRP A 26 -21.42 2.92 11.87
N LEU A 27 -21.75 4.22 11.93
CA LEU A 27 -22.50 4.88 10.86
C LEU A 27 -21.68 5.06 9.58
N THR A 28 -20.34 5.08 9.68
CA THR A 28 -19.45 5.32 8.54
C THR A 28 -18.64 4.09 8.09
N VAL A 29 -18.88 2.91 8.68
CA VAL A 29 -18.09 1.69 8.42
C VAL A 29 -18.30 1.17 7.00
N GLU A 30 -17.25 0.58 6.43
CA GLU A 30 -17.34 -0.13 5.15
C GLU A 30 -18.29 -1.34 5.26
N PRO A 31 -19.29 -1.49 4.37
CA PRO A 31 -20.24 -2.60 4.43
C PRO A 31 -19.65 -3.92 3.90
N THR A 32 -18.62 -3.86 3.05
CA THR A 32 -17.98 -5.03 2.43
C THR A 32 -16.46 -4.99 2.58
N ALA A 33 -15.72 -5.79 1.82
CA ALA A 33 -14.27 -5.61 1.74
C ALA A 33 -13.92 -4.30 1.02
N SER A 34 -12.92 -3.57 1.52
CA SER A 34 -12.30 -2.44 0.82
C SER A 34 -11.13 -2.92 -0.06
N PHE A 35 -10.55 -2.00 -0.84
CA PHE A 35 -9.34 -2.27 -1.64
C PHE A 35 -8.13 -2.56 -0.75
N TRP A 36 -7.07 -3.15 -1.33
CA TRP A 36 -5.84 -3.58 -0.64
C TRP A 36 -6.06 -4.77 0.32
N ASP A 37 -5.37 -4.77 1.46
CA ASP A 37 -5.19 -5.93 2.34
C ASP A 37 -6.48 -6.35 3.09
N ALA A 38 -7.48 -5.46 3.18
CA ALA A 38 -8.73 -5.74 3.89
C ALA A 38 -9.44 -7.00 3.37
N GLY A 39 -9.43 -7.24 2.05
CA GLY A 39 -10.01 -8.46 1.46
C GLY A 39 -9.33 -9.73 1.96
N GLU A 40 -8.01 -9.72 2.12
CA GLU A 40 -7.22 -10.83 2.66
C GLU A 40 -7.44 -10.98 4.18
N TYR A 41 -7.42 -9.88 4.94
CA TYR A 41 -7.67 -9.91 6.39
C TYR A 41 -9.05 -10.46 6.72
N ILE A 42 -10.10 -10.04 6.00
CA ILE A 42 -11.46 -10.55 6.21
C ILE A 42 -11.51 -12.05 5.86
N THR A 43 -10.89 -12.44 4.75
CA THR A 43 -10.87 -13.84 4.30
C THR A 43 -10.16 -14.74 5.30
N THR A 44 -8.94 -14.38 5.68
CA THR A 44 -8.10 -15.18 6.55
C THR A 44 -8.60 -15.16 8.00
N ALA A 45 -9.21 -14.06 8.46
CA ALA A 45 -9.83 -14.04 9.78
C ALA A 45 -11.09 -14.92 9.83
N SER A 46 -12.04 -14.74 8.90
CA SER A 46 -13.33 -15.44 8.96
C SER A 46 -13.21 -16.97 8.84
N ASN A 47 -12.21 -17.46 8.12
CA ASN A 47 -11.94 -18.89 7.92
C ASN A 47 -10.77 -19.43 8.77
N LEU A 48 -10.15 -18.59 9.63
CA LEU A 48 -8.94 -18.89 10.39
C LEU A 48 -7.81 -19.45 9.50
N GLU A 49 -7.47 -18.73 8.45
CA GLU A 49 -6.40 -19.07 7.50
C GLU A 49 -5.11 -18.32 7.82
N VAL A 50 -4.05 -18.58 7.05
CA VAL A 50 -2.73 -17.97 7.27
C VAL A 50 -2.53 -16.89 6.21
N GLY A 51 -2.61 -15.62 6.62
CA GLY A 51 -2.33 -14.47 5.78
C GLY A 51 -0.85 -14.13 5.70
N HIS A 52 -0.52 -13.01 5.08
CA HIS A 52 0.85 -12.62 4.79
C HIS A 52 1.73 -12.41 6.05
N PRO A 53 3.04 -12.79 6.01
CA PRO A 53 3.96 -12.63 7.14
C PRO A 53 4.19 -11.18 7.59
N PRO A 54 4.35 -10.91 8.90
CA PRO A 54 4.46 -11.86 10.00
C PRO A 54 3.10 -12.30 10.58
N GLY A 55 2.00 -12.05 9.86
CA GLY A 55 0.65 -12.42 10.27
C GLY A 55 0.12 -11.63 11.47
N ALA A 56 -1.16 -11.83 11.77
CA ALA A 56 -1.84 -11.23 12.91
C ALA A 56 -2.80 -12.24 13.58
N PRO A 57 -2.28 -13.32 14.20
CA PRO A 57 -3.09 -14.46 14.60
C PRO A 57 -4.14 -14.14 15.68
N LEU A 58 -3.85 -13.23 16.62
CA LEU A 58 -4.86 -12.78 17.58
C LEU A 58 -5.94 -11.94 16.90
N TYR A 59 -5.55 -11.07 15.96
CA TYR A 59 -6.49 -10.31 15.15
C TYR A 59 -7.41 -11.25 14.36
N GLN A 60 -6.86 -12.28 13.72
CA GLN A 60 -7.61 -13.29 12.97
C GLN A 60 -8.56 -14.09 13.87
N ILE A 61 -8.12 -14.51 15.07
CA ILE A 61 -8.98 -15.19 16.05
C ILE A 61 -10.16 -14.30 16.47
N LEU A 62 -9.91 -13.02 16.70
CA LEU A 62 -10.97 -12.07 17.05
C LEU A 62 -11.89 -11.78 15.85
N GLY A 63 -11.35 -11.65 14.64
CA GLY A 63 -12.16 -11.50 13.43
C GLY A 63 -13.06 -12.72 13.18
N ALA A 64 -12.56 -13.94 13.44
CA ALA A 64 -13.38 -15.16 13.43
C ALA A 64 -14.49 -15.13 14.49
N PHE A 65 -14.22 -14.54 15.66
CA PHE A 65 -15.26 -14.35 16.67
C PHE A 65 -16.35 -13.37 16.21
N PHE A 66 -15.95 -12.25 15.59
CA PHE A 66 -16.88 -11.28 15.04
C PHE A 66 -17.71 -11.86 13.88
N SER A 67 -17.11 -12.65 13.00
CA SER A 67 -17.81 -13.24 11.85
C SER A 67 -18.96 -14.18 12.25
N ILE A 68 -18.92 -14.79 13.45
CA ILE A 68 -20.00 -15.64 13.98
C ILE A 68 -21.33 -14.87 14.11
N PHE A 69 -21.29 -13.55 14.29
CA PHE A 69 -22.48 -12.72 14.43
C PHE A 69 -23.10 -12.30 13.09
N ALA A 70 -22.50 -12.69 11.96
CA ALA A 70 -23.05 -12.40 10.65
C ALA A 70 -24.31 -13.23 10.38
N SER A 71 -25.38 -12.58 9.91
CA SER A 71 -26.63 -13.25 9.52
C SER A 71 -26.54 -14.03 8.20
N GLY A 72 -25.48 -13.80 7.42
CA GLY A 72 -25.22 -14.42 6.12
C GLY A 72 -23.80 -14.10 5.64
N ALA A 73 -23.38 -14.73 4.55
CA ALA A 73 -22.02 -14.60 4.01
C ALA A 73 -21.69 -13.15 3.60
N GLU A 74 -22.68 -12.46 3.04
CA GLU A 74 -22.62 -11.06 2.64
C GLU A 74 -22.40 -10.09 3.82
N ASN A 75 -22.72 -10.51 5.05
CA ASN A 75 -22.57 -9.71 6.26
C ASN A 75 -21.27 -10.01 7.03
N ILE A 76 -20.46 -10.99 6.60
CA ILE A 76 -19.21 -11.35 7.29
C ILE A 76 -18.22 -10.19 7.25
N ALA A 77 -18.05 -9.53 6.10
CA ALA A 77 -17.14 -8.40 5.97
C ALA A 77 -17.50 -7.27 6.93
N LEU A 78 -18.77 -6.86 6.95
CA LEU A 78 -19.27 -5.86 7.89
C LEU A 78 -18.94 -6.24 9.34
N MET A 79 -19.20 -7.49 9.76
CA MET A 79 -18.91 -7.91 11.12
C MET A 79 -17.41 -7.87 11.47
N VAL A 80 -16.54 -8.24 10.53
CA VAL A 80 -15.10 -8.14 10.73
C VAL A 80 -14.65 -6.67 10.75
N ASN A 81 -15.17 -5.81 9.88
CA ASN A 81 -14.92 -4.36 9.92
C ASN A 81 -15.38 -3.74 11.25
N LEU A 82 -16.50 -4.23 11.82
CA LEU A 82 -16.99 -3.79 13.12
C LEU A 82 -15.98 -4.09 14.25
N MET A 83 -15.10 -5.07 14.11
CA MET A 83 -14.02 -5.28 15.07
C MET A 83 -13.12 -4.03 15.19
N SER A 84 -12.77 -3.41 14.06
CA SER A 84 -12.02 -2.14 14.03
C SER A 84 -12.83 -1.02 14.68
N VAL A 85 -14.13 -0.93 14.39
CA VAL A 85 -15.06 0.04 14.99
C VAL A 85 -15.05 -0.06 16.53
N PHE A 86 -15.21 -1.27 17.07
CA PHE A 86 -15.18 -1.49 18.52
C PHE A 86 -13.81 -1.20 19.12
N ALA A 87 -12.73 -1.67 18.49
CA ALA A 87 -11.37 -1.43 18.97
C ALA A 87 -11.05 0.08 19.03
N SER A 88 -11.44 0.84 18.00
CA SER A 88 -11.28 2.29 17.97
C SER A 88 -12.13 3.00 19.02
N ALA A 89 -13.39 2.59 19.23
CA ALA A 89 -14.22 3.15 20.30
C ALA A 89 -13.61 2.89 21.70
N PHE A 90 -13.07 1.69 21.95
CA PHE A 90 -12.35 1.39 23.18
C PHE A 90 -11.08 2.23 23.34
N THR A 91 -10.36 2.52 22.24
CA THR A 91 -9.22 3.45 22.25
C THR A 91 -9.63 4.81 22.82
N ILE A 92 -10.76 5.36 22.37
CA ILE A 92 -11.30 6.64 22.85
C ILE A 92 -11.68 6.58 24.34
N LEU A 93 -12.29 5.48 24.79
CA LEU A 93 -12.61 5.24 26.21
C LEU A 93 -11.36 5.30 27.10
N PHE A 94 -10.32 4.54 26.73
CA PHE A 94 -9.07 4.49 27.48
C PHE A 94 -8.29 5.81 27.40
N MET A 95 -8.40 6.54 26.28
CA MET A 95 -7.87 7.89 26.16
C MET A 95 -8.53 8.86 27.14
N PHE A 96 -9.86 8.86 27.21
CA PHE A 96 -10.59 9.71 28.17
C PHE A 96 -10.15 9.42 29.61
N TRP A 97 -10.07 8.15 29.99
CA TRP A 97 -9.59 7.79 31.33
C TRP A 97 -8.10 8.10 31.56
N THR A 98 -7.28 8.06 30.52
CA THR A 98 -5.88 8.50 30.56
C THR A 98 -5.79 10.00 30.85
N ILE A 99 -6.51 10.84 30.09
CA ILE A 99 -6.50 12.31 30.25
C ILE A 99 -6.99 12.69 31.65
N THR A 100 -8.08 12.06 32.13
CA THR A 100 -8.62 12.35 33.46
C THR A 100 -7.64 12.00 34.57
N ILE A 101 -6.99 10.83 34.54
CA ILE A 101 -5.96 10.46 35.54
C ILE A 101 -4.79 11.45 35.51
N LEU A 102 -4.28 11.80 34.33
CA LEU A 102 -3.15 12.72 34.20
C LEU A 102 -3.49 14.12 34.74
N LEU A 103 -4.64 14.69 34.36
CA LEU A 103 -5.07 15.99 34.86
C LEU A 103 -5.30 15.97 36.38
N GLN A 104 -5.86 14.90 36.94
CA GLN A 104 -5.99 14.75 38.38
C GLN A 104 -4.63 14.78 39.08
N ASN A 105 -3.65 14.02 38.58
CA ASN A 105 -2.30 13.97 39.14
C ASN A 105 -1.58 15.32 39.07
N ILE A 106 -1.74 16.05 37.96
CA ILE A 106 -1.13 17.38 37.77
C ILE A 106 -1.74 18.42 38.73
N LEU A 107 -3.06 18.36 38.95
CA LEU A 107 -3.83 19.45 39.59
C LEU A 107 -4.13 19.24 41.07
N SER A 108 -4.16 17.99 41.51
CA SER A 108 -4.61 17.60 42.85
C SER A 108 -3.61 16.60 43.41
N LYS A 109 -2.50 17.10 43.96
CA LYS A 109 -1.51 16.33 44.73
C LYS A 109 -2.09 15.86 46.07
N ASN A 110 -3.17 15.07 46.03
CA ASN A 110 -3.92 14.51 47.17
C ASN A 110 -4.90 15.47 47.90
N GLU A 111 -5.43 16.50 47.24
CA GLU A 111 -6.54 17.32 47.77
C GLU A 111 -7.88 16.96 47.10
N ASP A 112 -8.99 17.05 47.85
CA ASP A 112 -10.34 16.84 47.32
C ASP A 112 -10.63 17.79 46.14
N ILE A 113 -11.00 17.19 45.00
CA ILE A 113 -11.31 17.93 43.79
C ILE A 113 -12.67 18.61 43.96
N LYS A 114 -12.66 19.94 44.19
CA LYS A 114 -13.89 20.74 44.21
C LYS A 114 -14.68 20.56 42.90
N ALA A 115 -16.01 20.53 43.01
CA ALA A 115 -16.95 20.27 41.91
C ALA A 115 -16.63 21.03 40.60
N LYS A 116 -16.24 22.30 40.68
CA LYS A 116 -15.89 23.11 39.50
C LYS A 116 -14.63 22.62 38.77
N LYS A 117 -13.56 22.26 39.50
CA LYS A 117 -12.34 21.69 38.92
C LYS A 117 -12.63 20.31 38.32
N ALA A 118 -13.48 19.53 38.99
CA ALA A 118 -13.90 18.22 38.53
C ALA A 118 -14.61 18.28 37.16
N ILE A 119 -15.58 19.19 36.99
CA ILE A 119 -16.28 19.41 35.71
C ILE A 119 -15.29 19.79 34.60
N LEU A 120 -14.34 20.68 34.90
CA LEU A 120 -13.35 21.11 33.92
C LEU A 120 -12.42 19.97 33.48
N ILE A 121 -11.94 19.13 34.41
CA ILE A 121 -11.12 17.95 34.07
C ILE A 121 -11.90 17.00 33.14
N LEU A 122 -13.16 16.73 33.45
CA LEU A 122 -14.01 15.85 32.65
C LEU A 122 -14.30 16.43 31.27
N GLY A 123 -14.58 17.74 31.19
CA GLY A 123 -14.79 18.43 29.92
C GLY A 123 -13.53 18.49 29.05
N SER A 124 -12.37 18.77 29.64
CA SER A 124 -11.06 18.72 28.97
C SER A 124 -10.75 17.33 28.42
N ALA A 125 -11.04 16.27 29.18
CA ALA A 125 -10.87 14.90 28.72
C ALA A 125 -11.83 14.54 27.58
N ALA A 126 -13.08 14.99 27.64
CA ALA A 126 -14.04 14.81 26.55
C ALA A 126 -13.57 15.51 25.26
N VAL A 127 -13.08 16.75 25.34
CA VAL A 127 -12.57 17.48 24.16
C VAL A 127 -11.37 16.75 23.54
N GLY A 128 -10.37 16.36 24.33
CA GLY A 128 -9.18 15.68 23.79
C GLY A 128 -9.50 14.32 23.17
N SER A 129 -10.33 13.52 23.83
CA SER A 129 -10.72 12.18 23.33
C SER A 129 -11.62 12.24 22.09
N LEU A 130 -12.59 13.15 22.07
CA LEU A 130 -13.43 13.35 20.88
C LEU A 130 -12.64 14.01 19.74
N ALA A 131 -11.66 14.88 20.02
CA ALA A 131 -10.82 15.43 18.95
C ALA A 131 -10.08 14.30 18.23
N PHE A 132 -9.49 13.36 18.97
CA PHE A 132 -8.84 12.19 18.39
C PHE A 132 -9.81 11.27 17.63
N THR A 133 -11.08 11.21 18.04
CA THR A 133 -12.11 10.41 17.34
C THR A 133 -12.22 10.79 15.86
N TYR A 134 -12.01 12.06 15.54
CA TYR A 134 -12.25 12.64 14.22
C TYR A 134 -10.96 13.06 13.49
N THR A 135 -9.77 12.67 13.95
CA THR A 135 -8.53 12.90 13.19
C THR A 135 -8.45 11.95 12.00
N ASP A 136 -8.08 12.48 10.82
CA ASP A 136 -8.02 11.80 9.51
C ASP A 136 -7.47 10.36 9.61
N SER A 137 -6.20 10.19 9.97
CA SER A 137 -5.53 8.88 9.94
C SER A 137 -6.14 7.85 10.93
N PHE A 138 -6.65 8.32 12.08
CA PHE A 138 -7.27 7.43 13.06
C PHE A 138 -8.67 7.00 12.62
N TRP A 139 -9.47 7.93 12.11
CA TRP A 139 -10.81 7.61 11.63
C TRP A 139 -10.74 6.69 10.42
N PHE A 140 -9.83 6.92 9.47
CA PHE A 140 -9.61 6.01 8.33
C PHE A 140 -9.40 4.55 8.79
N SER A 141 -8.54 4.36 9.79
CA SER A 141 -8.23 3.03 10.34
C SER A 141 -9.39 2.39 11.11
N ALA A 142 -10.40 3.17 11.54
CA ALA A 142 -11.50 2.69 12.35
C ALA A 142 -12.61 2.00 11.53
N LEU A 143 -12.58 2.09 10.20
CA LEU A 143 -13.73 1.79 9.32
C LEU A 143 -13.56 0.55 8.44
N GLU A 144 -12.39 -0.08 8.46
CA GLU A 144 -12.09 -1.28 7.67
C GLU A 144 -11.29 -2.30 8.48
N ALA A 145 -11.31 -3.55 8.01
CA ALA A 145 -10.59 -4.66 8.60
C ALA A 145 -9.07 -4.52 8.41
N GLU A 146 -8.45 -3.80 9.33
CA GLU A 146 -7.00 -3.57 9.41
C GLU A 146 -6.48 -3.69 10.85
N VAL A 147 -5.20 -4.05 10.99
CA VAL A 147 -4.60 -4.32 12.32
C VAL A 147 -4.42 -3.06 13.20
N TYR A 148 -4.41 -1.87 12.59
CA TYR A 148 -4.03 -0.62 13.25
C TYR A 148 -5.06 -0.11 14.27
N ALA A 149 -6.36 -0.38 14.07
CA ALA A 149 -7.40 -0.06 15.05
C ALA A 149 -7.19 -0.82 16.36
N MET A 150 -6.96 -2.14 16.26
CA MET A 150 -6.69 -3.00 17.41
C MET A 150 -5.33 -2.69 18.04
N ALA A 151 -4.32 -2.37 17.23
CA ALA A 151 -3.01 -1.94 17.72
C ALA A 151 -3.10 -0.66 18.57
N SER A 152 -3.89 0.32 18.12
CA SER A 152 -4.16 1.56 18.85
C SER A 152 -4.90 1.32 20.15
N CYS A 153 -5.86 0.38 20.16
CA CYS A 153 -6.58 -0.03 21.37
C CYS A 153 -5.64 -0.67 22.40
N ILE A 154 -4.79 -1.62 21.98
CA ILE A 154 -3.78 -2.25 22.83
C ILE A 154 -2.82 -1.20 23.40
N MET A 155 -2.35 -0.27 22.57
CA MET A 155 -1.48 0.83 22.98
C MET A 155 -2.14 1.71 24.06
N ALA A 156 -3.40 2.12 23.87
CA ALA A 156 -4.15 2.92 24.83
C ALA A 156 -4.41 2.16 26.15
N ILE A 157 -4.73 0.87 26.08
CA ILE A 157 -4.88 -0.01 27.25
C ILE A 157 -3.57 -0.09 28.02
N ILE A 158 -2.45 -0.40 27.36
CA ILE A 158 -1.15 -0.56 28.02
C ILE A 158 -0.76 0.75 28.73
N PHE A 159 -0.91 1.90 28.08
CA PHE A 159 -0.57 3.18 28.71
C PHE A 159 -1.50 3.52 29.89
N TYR A 160 -2.80 3.28 29.75
CA TYR A 160 -3.76 3.42 30.84
C TYR A 160 -3.41 2.53 32.05
N LEU A 161 -3.09 1.25 31.81
CA LEU A 161 -2.63 0.32 32.83
C LEU A 161 -1.32 0.78 33.48
N GLY A 162 -0.42 1.41 32.72
CA GLY A 162 0.80 2.06 33.22
C GLY A 162 0.51 3.12 34.28
N LEU A 163 -0.47 4.00 34.03
CA LEU A 163 -0.91 5.00 35.00
C LEU A 163 -1.57 4.38 36.24
N ARG A 164 -2.32 3.28 36.05
CA ARG A 164 -2.89 2.51 37.17
C ARG A 164 -1.79 1.87 38.02
N TRP A 165 -0.74 1.37 37.38
CA TRP A 165 0.44 0.83 38.06
C TRP A 165 1.17 1.92 38.84
N GLU A 166 1.43 3.08 38.24
CA GLU A 166 2.09 4.22 38.90
C GLU A 166 1.36 4.62 40.19
N ARG A 167 0.03 4.68 40.15
CA ARG A 167 -0.81 5.00 41.31
C ARG A 167 -0.69 3.94 42.42
N ASP A 168 -0.81 2.67 42.06
CA ASP A 168 -0.91 1.56 43.02
C ASP A 168 0.46 0.93 43.36
N MET A 169 1.58 1.41 42.79
CA MET A 169 2.89 0.74 42.76
C MET A 169 3.42 0.28 44.11
N HIS A 170 3.19 1.08 45.15
CA HIS A 170 3.66 0.82 46.52
C HIS A 170 2.58 0.23 47.44
N THR A 171 1.43 -0.16 46.89
CA THR A 171 0.34 -0.81 47.63
C THR A 171 0.49 -2.34 47.58
N PRO A 172 -0.07 -3.09 48.55
CA PRO A 172 -0.16 -4.54 48.43
C PRO A 172 -0.83 -4.95 47.12
N ARG A 173 -0.19 -5.84 46.36
CA ARG A 173 -0.61 -6.30 45.03
C ARG A 173 -0.53 -5.23 43.91
N GLY A 174 0.14 -4.10 44.12
CA GLY A 174 0.35 -3.07 43.10
C GLY A 174 0.96 -3.60 41.78
N ASN A 175 1.88 -4.56 41.88
CA ASN A 175 2.55 -5.19 40.73
C ASN A 175 1.62 -6.06 39.84
N ARG A 176 0.36 -6.30 40.23
CA ARG A 176 -0.60 -6.96 39.32
C ARG A 176 -0.76 -6.22 38.00
N TRP A 177 -0.61 -4.90 38.02
CA TRP A 177 -0.74 -4.06 36.82
C TRP A 177 0.41 -4.28 35.85
N VAL A 178 1.66 -4.38 36.33
CA VAL A 178 2.81 -4.64 35.43
C VAL A 178 2.77 -6.07 34.85
N ILE A 179 2.23 -7.03 35.59
CA ILE A 179 1.98 -8.39 35.06
C ILE A 179 0.90 -8.36 33.97
N LEU A 180 -0.18 -7.59 34.17
CA LEU A 180 -1.21 -7.42 33.15
C LEU A 180 -0.67 -6.66 31.92
N ILE A 181 0.15 -5.63 32.11
CA ILE A 181 0.84 -4.93 31.01
C ILE A 181 1.69 -5.92 30.21
N ALA A 182 2.44 -6.79 30.89
CA ALA A 182 3.25 -7.82 30.25
C ALA A 182 2.41 -8.81 29.42
N PHE A 183 1.23 -9.21 29.93
CA PHE A 183 0.27 -10.02 29.18
C PHE A 183 -0.21 -9.33 27.90
N VAL A 184 -0.67 -8.08 28.03
CA VAL A 184 -1.20 -7.31 26.89
C VAL A 184 -0.08 -6.98 25.88
N ALA A 185 1.16 -6.75 26.34
CA ALA A 185 2.31 -6.62 25.47
C ALA A 185 2.59 -7.92 24.69
N GLY A 186 2.43 -9.09 25.32
CA GLY A 186 2.48 -10.38 24.63
C GLY A 186 1.38 -10.54 23.57
N LEU A 187 0.14 -10.14 23.88
CA LEU A 187 -0.98 -10.13 22.93
C LEU A 187 -0.73 -9.21 21.73
N SER A 188 -0.03 -8.09 21.93
CA SER A 188 0.33 -7.15 20.86
C SER A 188 1.05 -7.83 19.70
N PHE A 189 1.91 -8.81 19.97
CA PHE A 189 2.60 -9.56 18.91
C PHE A 189 1.65 -10.37 18.02
N GLY A 190 0.49 -10.77 18.51
CA GLY A 190 -0.55 -11.42 17.72
C GLY A 190 -1.41 -10.46 16.88
N VAL A 191 -1.15 -9.15 16.94
CA VAL A 191 -1.89 -8.11 16.21
C VAL A 191 -0.92 -7.23 15.42
N HIS A 192 -0.12 -6.43 16.12
CA HIS A 192 0.87 -5.52 15.57
C HIS A 192 1.83 -5.05 16.67
N PHE A 193 3.10 -4.79 16.35
CA PHE A 193 4.14 -4.46 17.33
C PHE A 193 4.04 -3.04 17.94
N MET A 194 3.11 -2.21 17.47
CA MET A 194 2.93 -0.82 17.88
C MET A 194 2.66 -0.66 19.39
N GLY A 195 1.96 -1.61 20.01
CA GLY A 195 1.69 -1.58 21.45
C GLY A 195 2.96 -1.56 22.31
N LEU A 196 4.07 -2.12 21.82
CA LEU A 196 5.36 -2.17 22.52
C LEU A 196 6.02 -0.78 22.63
N LEU A 197 5.67 0.15 21.74
CA LEU A 197 6.20 1.52 21.73
C LEU A 197 5.74 2.34 22.96
N THR A 198 4.80 1.80 23.76
CA THR A 198 4.39 2.36 25.07
C THR A 198 5.37 2.04 26.20
N ILE A 199 6.18 0.99 26.07
CA ILE A 199 7.09 0.50 27.12
C ILE A 199 8.03 1.61 27.58
N PRO A 200 8.61 2.45 26.68
CA PRO A 200 9.42 3.57 27.10
C PRO A 200 8.74 4.54 28.07
N ALA A 201 7.49 4.90 27.78
CA ALA A 201 6.70 5.77 28.63
C ALA A 201 6.45 5.14 30.02
N ILE A 202 6.12 3.85 30.06
CA ILE A 202 5.92 3.10 31.32
C ILE A 202 7.20 3.01 32.14
N GLY A 203 8.35 2.81 31.49
CA GLY A 203 9.65 2.84 32.14
C GLY A 203 9.93 4.17 32.84
N PHE A 204 9.54 5.29 32.22
CA PHE A 204 9.64 6.60 32.85
C PHE A 204 8.62 6.84 33.97
N LEU A 205 7.40 6.29 33.88
CA LEU A 205 6.46 6.28 35.02
C LEU A 205 7.10 5.60 36.24
N TYR A 206 7.74 4.44 36.04
CA TYR A 206 8.48 3.77 37.11
C TYR A 206 9.65 4.62 37.65
N PHE A 207 10.46 5.19 36.75
CA PHE A 207 11.62 6.00 37.13
C PHE A 207 11.21 7.21 37.99
N PHE A 208 10.26 8.04 37.53
CA PHE A 208 9.87 9.22 38.28
C PHE A 208 9.14 8.89 39.58
N LYS A 209 8.44 7.74 39.65
CA LYS A 209 7.78 7.30 40.88
C LYS A 209 8.78 6.88 41.97
N ASN A 210 9.89 6.24 41.59
CA ASN A 210 10.83 5.64 42.55
C ASN A 210 12.02 6.56 42.89
N TYR A 211 12.39 7.49 42.02
CA TYR A 211 13.56 8.36 42.23
C TYR A 211 13.13 9.75 42.72
N LYS A 212 13.36 10.03 44.02
CA LYS A 212 13.03 11.33 44.63
C LYS A 212 13.83 12.52 44.07
N LYS A 213 15.07 12.29 43.64
CA LYS A 213 15.94 13.30 43.02
C LYS A 213 16.40 12.81 41.64
N VAL A 214 16.01 13.54 40.61
CA VAL A 214 16.44 13.28 39.22
C VAL A 214 17.77 14.02 38.99
N THR A 215 18.80 13.29 38.59
CA THR A 215 20.13 13.80 38.24
C THR A 215 20.40 13.50 36.77
N VAL A 216 21.31 14.24 36.11
CA VAL A 216 21.66 13.96 34.70
C VAL A 216 22.12 12.51 34.52
N LYS A 217 22.93 11.98 35.45
CA LYS A 217 23.45 10.60 35.38
C LYS A 217 22.34 9.55 35.46
N ASN A 218 21.44 9.63 36.45
CA ASN A 218 20.38 8.64 36.60
C ASN A 218 19.30 8.76 35.50
N PHE A 219 19.09 9.97 34.97
CA PHE A 219 18.19 10.20 33.86
C PHE A 219 18.72 9.61 32.55
N ILE A 220 20.00 9.82 32.23
CA ILE A 220 20.65 9.18 31.07
C ILE A 220 20.61 7.65 31.22
N ALA A 221 20.95 7.13 32.40
CA ALA A 221 20.87 5.69 32.66
C ALA A 221 19.43 5.15 32.47
N ALA A 222 18.41 5.88 32.94
CA ALA A 222 17.01 5.50 32.75
C ALA A 222 16.64 5.41 31.26
N ASN A 223 17.06 6.36 30.43
CA ASN A 223 16.83 6.30 28.97
C ASN A 223 17.42 5.02 28.37
N PHE A 224 18.69 4.71 28.66
CA PHE A 224 19.34 3.49 28.15
C PHE A 224 18.68 2.20 28.65
N ILE A 225 18.33 2.13 29.93
CA ILE A 225 17.67 0.93 30.51
C ILE A 225 16.32 0.71 29.84
N VAL A 226 15.53 1.76 29.70
CA VAL A 226 14.17 1.68 29.18
C VAL A 226 14.16 1.31 27.70
N VAL A 227 15.05 1.89 26.90
CA VAL A 227 15.28 1.45 25.51
C VAL A 227 15.81 0.02 25.46
N GLY A 228 16.72 -0.35 26.36
CA GLY A 228 17.24 -1.70 26.48
C GLY A 228 16.14 -2.74 26.78
N VAL A 229 15.15 -2.41 27.60
CA VAL A 229 13.99 -3.29 27.87
C VAL A 229 13.13 -3.47 26.63
N LEU A 230 12.84 -2.37 25.90
CA LEU A 230 12.10 -2.45 24.63
C LEU A 230 12.85 -3.34 23.62
N LEU A 231 14.14 -3.07 23.40
CA LEU A 231 14.97 -3.85 22.47
C LEU A 231 15.14 -5.30 22.93
N PHE A 232 15.24 -5.56 24.23
CA PHE A 232 15.28 -6.92 24.76
C PHE A 232 13.99 -7.67 24.43
N ILE A 233 12.82 -7.09 24.67
CA ILE A 233 11.54 -7.75 24.38
C ILE A 233 11.39 -7.96 22.86
N PHE A 234 11.69 -6.93 22.07
CA PHE A 234 11.45 -6.89 20.63
C PHE A 234 12.46 -7.72 19.82
N LEU A 235 13.77 -7.51 20.03
CA LEU A 235 14.84 -8.13 19.23
C LEU A 235 15.38 -9.43 19.84
N PHE A 236 15.22 -9.64 21.16
CA PHE A 236 15.86 -10.77 21.84
C PHE A 236 14.85 -11.80 22.35
N LEU A 237 13.91 -11.42 23.22
CA LEU A 237 13.08 -12.36 23.98
C LEU A 237 12.30 -13.32 23.08
N LEU A 238 11.45 -12.81 22.20
CA LEU A 238 10.64 -13.66 21.34
C LEU A 238 11.42 -14.24 20.16
N PRO A 239 12.24 -13.47 19.42
CA PRO A 239 13.03 -14.03 18.32
C PRO A 239 13.98 -15.16 18.77
N MET A 240 14.65 -15.00 19.92
CA MET A 240 15.53 -16.05 20.45
C MET A 240 14.76 -17.24 21.00
N SER A 241 13.54 -17.03 21.52
CA SER A 241 12.68 -18.14 21.93
C SER A 241 12.25 -18.97 20.73
N MET A 242 11.82 -18.33 19.64
CA MET A 242 11.49 -18.99 18.37
C MET A 242 12.72 -19.71 17.78
N ARG A 243 13.90 -19.07 17.84
CA ARG A 243 15.17 -19.70 17.46
C ARG A 243 15.52 -20.89 18.35
N PHE A 244 15.19 -20.86 19.64
CA PHE A 244 15.38 -22.00 20.55
C PHE A 244 14.47 -23.17 20.19
N PHE A 245 13.20 -22.92 19.86
CA PHE A 245 12.28 -23.95 19.34
C PHE A 245 12.81 -24.55 18.03
N SER A 246 13.18 -23.69 17.07
CA SER A 246 13.79 -24.09 15.79
C SER A 246 15.06 -24.94 16.00
N ALA A 247 16.03 -24.46 16.80
CA ALA A 247 17.28 -25.18 17.04
C ALA A 247 17.07 -26.52 17.78
N SER A 248 16.15 -26.56 18.76
CA SER A 248 15.79 -27.79 19.47
C SER A 248 15.16 -28.80 18.53
N GLU A 249 14.25 -28.36 17.66
CA GLU A 249 13.65 -29.20 16.61
C GLU A 249 14.74 -29.83 15.74
N LEU A 250 15.65 -29.05 15.17
CA LEU A 250 16.74 -29.59 14.34
C LEU A 250 17.62 -30.59 15.10
N PHE A 251 18.01 -30.28 16.33
CA PHE A 251 18.89 -31.13 17.11
C PHE A 251 18.26 -32.50 17.42
N PHE A 252 17.03 -32.51 17.96
CA PHE A 252 16.38 -33.75 18.36
C PHE A 252 15.98 -34.63 17.17
N ILE A 253 15.60 -34.05 16.04
CA ILE A 253 15.28 -34.82 14.84
C ILE A 253 16.56 -35.27 14.11
N ASN A 254 17.46 -34.34 13.75
CA ASN A 254 18.57 -34.69 12.86
C ASN A 254 19.72 -35.40 13.58
N SER A 255 19.99 -35.06 14.85
CA SER A 255 21.12 -35.62 15.62
C SER A 255 20.71 -36.81 16.49
N ILE A 256 19.54 -36.77 17.12
CA ILE A 256 19.07 -37.86 18.01
C ILE A 256 18.18 -38.87 17.26
N GLY A 257 17.45 -38.45 16.22
CA GLY A 257 16.58 -39.32 15.44
C GLY A 257 15.16 -39.46 15.99
N LEU A 258 14.68 -38.50 16.79
CA LEU A 258 13.29 -38.49 17.25
C LEU A 258 12.32 -38.11 16.10
N PRO A 259 11.02 -38.43 16.23
CA PRO A 259 10.00 -37.99 15.27
C PRO A 259 9.87 -36.46 15.22
N PHE A 260 9.34 -35.95 14.10
CA PHE A 260 9.01 -34.53 13.93
C PHE A 260 8.16 -33.98 15.09
N ASN A 261 8.36 -32.70 15.41
CA ASN A 261 7.80 -31.93 16.51
C ASN A 261 8.29 -32.34 17.92
N SER A 262 9.09 -33.41 18.07
CA SER A 262 9.60 -33.82 19.39
C SER A 262 10.49 -32.77 20.02
N GLY A 263 11.37 -32.12 19.24
CA GLY A 263 12.26 -31.08 19.75
C GLY A 263 11.49 -29.83 20.21
N THR A 264 10.42 -29.48 19.48
CA THR A 264 9.48 -28.42 19.85
C THR A 264 8.77 -28.72 21.17
N ILE A 265 8.27 -29.94 21.37
CA ILE A 265 7.62 -30.37 22.62
C ILE A 265 8.62 -30.33 23.79
N ILE A 266 9.83 -30.85 23.59
CA ILE A 266 10.88 -30.85 24.62
C ILE A 266 11.26 -29.41 24.99
N ALA A 267 11.44 -28.52 24.01
CA ALA A 267 11.70 -27.11 24.25
C ALA A 267 10.59 -26.45 25.10
N ALA A 268 9.33 -26.72 24.79
CA ALA A 268 8.20 -26.24 25.59
C ALA A 268 8.24 -26.76 27.03
N LEU A 269 8.49 -28.06 27.23
CA LEU A 269 8.62 -28.66 28.57
C LEU A 269 9.79 -28.07 29.36
N VAL A 270 10.93 -27.81 28.71
CA VAL A 270 12.10 -27.15 29.33
C VAL A 270 11.71 -25.76 29.82
N ILE A 271 11.04 -24.96 28.98
CA ILE A 271 10.58 -23.61 29.34
C ILE A 271 9.59 -23.67 30.50
N LEU A 272 8.57 -24.53 30.45
CA LEU A 272 7.58 -24.69 31.51
C LEU A 272 8.21 -25.13 32.84
N THR A 273 9.14 -26.08 32.77
CA THR A 273 9.88 -26.59 33.93
C THR A 273 10.77 -25.50 34.53
N ALA A 274 11.45 -24.72 33.69
CA ALA A 274 12.25 -23.58 34.13
C ALA A 274 11.39 -22.53 34.85
N PHE A 275 10.23 -22.16 34.32
CA PHE A 275 9.30 -21.25 34.99
C PHE A 275 8.80 -21.82 36.33
N TYR A 276 8.43 -23.09 36.38
CA TYR A 276 8.00 -23.74 37.61
C TYR A 276 9.06 -23.67 38.71
N PHE A 277 10.31 -24.04 38.41
CA PHE A 277 11.40 -24.00 39.39
C PHE A 277 11.81 -22.56 39.75
N LEU A 278 11.84 -21.62 38.81
CA LEU A 278 12.16 -20.22 39.07
C LEU A 278 11.10 -19.56 39.97
N LEU A 279 9.82 -19.79 39.71
CA LEU A 279 8.73 -19.26 40.54
C LEU A 279 8.79 -19.85 41.95
N ARG A 280 8.97 -21.17 42.08
CA ARG A 280 9.11 -21.83 43.39
C ARG A 280 10.34 -21.34 44.15
N TYR A 281 11.48 -21.22 43.48
CA TYR A 281 12.73 -20.74 44.08
C TYR A 281 12.60 -19.30 44.59
N THR A 282 12.07 -18.40 43.75
CA THR A 282 11.91 -16.98 44.10
C THR A 282 10.89 -16.77 45.22
N GLN A 283 9.81 -17.57 45.27
CA GLN A 283 8.86 -17.58 46.38
C GLN A 283 9.51 -18.06 47.68
N ASN A 284 10.19 -19.22 47.66
CA ASN A 284 10.83 -19.79 48.83
C ASN A 284 11.92 -18.89 49.44
N LYS A 285 12.62 -18.11 48.60
CA LYS A 285 13.66 -17.16 49.03
C LYS A 285 13.12 -15.76 49.34
N GLY A 286 11.83 -15.49 49.12
CA GLY A 286 11.24 -14.16 49.34
C GLY A 286 11.70 -13.08 48.34
N PHE A 287 12.20 -13.46 47.16
CA PHE A 287 12.68 -12.51 46.14
C PHE A 287 11.54 -11.90 45.31
N VAL A 288 10.77 -11.00 45.93
CA VAL A 288 9.53 -10.43 45.34
C VAL A 288 9.74 -9.76 43.97
N LYS A 289 10.81 -8.95 43.81
CA LYS A 289 11.08 -8.26 42.54
C LYS A 289 11.43 -9.23 41.42
N LEU A 290 12.27 -10.22 41.72
CA LEU A 290 12.64 -11.26 40.76
C LEU A 290 11.44 -12.15 40.42
N ASN A 291 10.62 -12.52 41.40
CA ASN A 291 9.38 -13.25 41.16
C ASN A 291 8.44 -12.47 40.21
N THR A 292 8.27 -11.16 40.44
CA THR A 292 7.47 -10.30 39.55
C THR A 292 8.04 -10.28 38.13
N LEU A 293 9.37 -10.17 37.98
CA LEU A 293 10.02 -10.20 36.66
C LEU A 293 9.77 -11.53 35.94
N VAL A 294 9.92 -12.66 36.63
CA VAL A 294 9.64 -13.99 36.06
C VAL A 294 8.17 -14.10 35.65
N LEU A 295 7.23 -13.59 36.46
CA LEU A 295 5.82 -13.54 36.10
C LEU A 295 5.56 -12.65 34.88
N CYS A 296 6.19 -11.49 34.76
CA CYS A 296 6.05 -10.65 33.58
C CYS A 296 6.50 -11.39 32.30
N ILE A 297 7.67 -12.03 32.33
CA ILE A 297 8.17 -12.80 31.19
C ILE A 297 7.21 -13.95 30.86
N LEU A 298 6.71 -14.69 31.86
CA LEU A 298 5.72 -15.75 31.66
C LEU A 298 4.45 -15.22 31.01
N PHE A 299 3.90 -14.09 31.47
CA PHE A 299 2.68 -13.53 30.91
C PHE A 299 2.88 -12.94 29.51
N ILE A 300 4.08 -12.47 29.14
CA ILE A 300 4.42 -12.16 27.74
C ILE A 300 4.27 -13.41 26.88
N PHE A 301 4.82 -14.56 27.31
CA PHE A 301 4.66 -15.83 26.57
C PHE A 301 3.21 -16.30 26.51
N ILE A 302 2.43 -16.13 27.58
CA ILE A 302 1.00 -16.46 27.57
C ILE A 302 0.26 -15.58 26.55
N GLY A 303 0.54 -14.28 26.48
CA GLY A 303 -0.04 -13.41 25.45
C GLY A 303 0.42 -13.79 24.03
N PHE A 304 1.71 -14.10 23.88
CA PHE A 304 2.30 -14.53 22.60
C PHE A 304 1.76 -15.88 22.10
N SER A 305 1.19 -16.71 22.98
CA SER A 305 0.70 -18.04 22.62
C SER A 305 -0.39 -18.06 21.53
N SER A 306 -1.03 -16.93 21.23
CA SER A 306 -1.91 -16.77 20.05
C SER A 306 -1.22 -17.17 18.73
N TRP A 307 0.10 -17.03 18.64
CA TRP A 307 0.91 -17.46 17.49
C TRP A 307 0.89 -18.96 17.21
N ILE A 308 0.49 -19.79 18.18
CA ILE A 308 0.33 -21.24 17.99
C ILE A 308 -0.78 -21.54 16.97
N MET A 309 -1.71 -20.60 16.75
CA MET A 309 -2.75 -20.74 15.72
C MET A 309 -2.16 -20.97 14.33
N LEU A 310 -1.10 -20.26 13.96
CA LEU A 310 -0.49 -20.31 12.62
C LEU A 310 -0.04 -21.73 12.23
N PRO A 311 0.84 -22.42 12.99
CA PRO A 311 1.26 -23.78 12.63
C PRO A 311 0.10 -24.78 12.69
N ILE A 312 -0.88 -24.61 13.58
CA ILE A 312 -2.06 -25.50 13.61
C ILE A 312 -2.84 -25.39 12.30
N ARG A 313 -3.13 -24.16 11.85
CA ARG A 313 -3.93 -23.91 10.64
C ARG A 313 -3.15 -24.21 9.36
N ALA A 314 -1.85 -23.92 9.33
CA ALA A 314 -0.98 -24.28 8.22
C ALA A 314 -0.95 -25.80 7.97
N ASN A 315 -0.88 -26.63 9.04
CA ASN A 315 -0.95 -28.09 8.91
C ASN A 315 -2.35 -28.61 8.56
N ALA A 316 -3.41 -27.84 8.81
CA ALA A 316 -4.77 -28.22 8.41
C ALA A 316 -5.00 -28.09 6.89
N GLY A 317 -4.11 -27.38 6.17
CA GLY A 317 -4.19 -27.21 4.73
C GLY A 317 -5.30 -26.24 4.30
N THR A 318 -5.36 -25.06 4.93
CA THR A 318 -6.29 -23.97 4.56
C THR A 318 -6.09 -23.50 3.12
N VAL A 319 -7.09 -22.83 2.55
CA VAL A 319 -7.05 -22.42 1.13
C VAL A 319 -6.01 -21.34 0.93
N ILE A 320 -5.99 -20.33 1.81
CA ILE A 320 -4.90 -19.37 1.92
C ILE A 320 -3.95 -19.89 3.00
N ASN A 321 -2.69 -20.12 2.63
CA ASN A 321 -1.67 -20.66 3.53
C ASN A 321 -0.30 -20.01 3.28
N GLU A 322 -0.25 -18.68 3.37
CA GLU A 322 0.93 -17.92 2.96
C GLU A 322 2.19 -18.34 3.73
N ASN A 323 3.26 -18.62 2.99
CA ASN A 323 4.54 -19.14 3.47
C ASN A 323 4.47 -20.46 4.27
N LYS A 324 3.26 -21.02 4.46
CA LYS A 324 2.99 -22.34 5.04
C LYS A 324 3.80 -22.60 6.33
N PRO A 325 3.65 -21.81 7.41
CA PRO A 325 4.44 -21.89 8.64
C PRO A 325 4.08 -23.12 9.51
N SER A 326 4.32 -24.32 8.99
CA SER A 326 3.75 -25.56 9.55
C SER A 326 4.61 -26.21 10.64
N ASP A 327 5.82 -25.72 10.88
CA ASP A 327 6.68 -26.20 11.96
C ASP A 327 7.57 -25.07 12.52
N ALA A 328 8.41 -25.40 13.50
CA ALA A 328 9.24 -24.41 14.19
C ALA A 328 10.28 -23.72 13.27
N GLN A 329 10.73 -24.36 12.18
CA GLN A 329 11.60 -23.71 11.19
C GLN A 329 10.82 -22.70 10.36
N GLU A 330 9.74 -23.17 9.74
CA GLU A 330 8.92 -22.37 8.83
C GLU A 330 8.26 -21.21 9.57
N LEU A 331 7.83 -21.41 10.83
CA LEU A 331 7.26 -20.37 11.68
C LEU A 331 8.29 -19.30 12.10
N LEU A 332 9.56 -19.68 12.30
CA LEU A 332 10.63 -18.71 12.56
C LEU A 332 10.90 -17.86 11.30
N ALA A 333 10.97 -18.49 10.12
CA ALA A 333 11.13 -17.78 8.85
C ALA A 333 9.97 -16.82 8.57
N TYR A 334 8.74 -17.26 8.88
CA TYR A 334 7.52 -16.46 8.82
C TYR A 334 7.59 -15.25 9.78
N TYR A 335 7.95 -15.47 11.05
CA TYR A 335 8.11 -14.40 12.04
C TYR A 335 9.15 -13.36 11.62
N ASN A 336 10.29 -13.81 11.09
CA ASN A 336 11.39 -12.95 10.63
C ASN A 336 11.12 -12.27 9.29
N ARG A 337 10.05 -12.69 8.59
CA ARG A 337 9.70 -12.21 7.24
C ARG A 337 10.83 -12.40 6.22
N GLU A 338 11.48 -13.56 6.27
CA GLU A 338 12.70 -13.83 5.47
C GLU A 338 12.48 -13.68 3.96
N GLN A 339 11.23 -13.75 3.49
CA GLN A 339 10.87 -13.54 2.09
C GLN A 339 11.04 -12.11 1.55
N TYR A 340 11.00 -11.08 2.42
CA TYR A 340 11.10 -9.67 1.98
C TYR A 340 12.54 -9.13 1.97
N GLY A 341 13.52 -9.97 2.33
CA GLY A 341 14.92 -9.55 2.43
C GLY A 341 15.23 -8.71 3.67
N GLU A 342 16.41 -8.06 3.66
CA GLU A 342 16.92 -7.29 4.79
C GLU A 342 16.61 -5.78 4.65
N ASN A 343 16.17 -5.14 5.74
CA ASN A 343 16.09 -3.68 5.84
C ASN A 343 17.19 -3.17 6.79
N PRO A 344 18.29 -2.59 6.27
CA PRO A 344 19.43 -2.23 7.10
C PRO A 344 19.12 -1.00 7.97
N LEU A 345 19.24 -1.16 9.29
CA LEU A 345 18.93 -0.07 10.24
C LEU A 345 20.15 0.67 10.76
N LEU A 346 21.15 -0.04 11.30
CA LEU A 346 22.31 0.58 11.97
C LEU A 346 23.54 0.65 11.08
N TYR A 347 23.79 -0.38 10.29
CA TYR A 347 24.92 -0.45 9.37
C TYR A 347 24.54 -1.31 8.19
N GLY A 348 24.89 -0.88 6.99
CA GLY A 348 24.50 -1.59 5.76
C GLY A 348 24.72 -0.74 4.52
N PRO A 349 24.31 -1.25 3.36
CA PRO A 349 24.63 -0.64 2.09
C PRO A 349 23.83 0.63 1.76
N GLN A 350 24.34 1.39 0.80
CA GLN A 350 23.65 2.47 0.12
C GLN A 350 23.25 2.02 -1.28
N PHE A 351 22.20 2.61 -1.84
CA PHE A 351 21.67 2.24 -3.17
C PHE A 351 22.75 2.26 -4.26
N THR A 352 23.78 3.10 -4.13
CA THR A 352 24.93 3.17 -5.03
C THR A 352 25.76 1.89 -5.15
N GLU A 353 25.62 0.94 -4.21
CA GLU A 353 26.34 -0.34 -4.29
C GLU A 353 26.03 -1.09 -5.59
N MET A 354 24.82 -0.90 -6.15
CA MET A 354 24.39 -1.52 -7.39
C MET A 354 25.29 -1.18 -8.58
N TYR A 355 25.98 -0.04 -8.53
CA TYR A 355 26.87 0.42 -9.61
C TYR A 355 28.35 0.09 -9.36
N ALA A 356 28.72 -0.31 -8.13
CA ALA A 356 30.10 -0.53 -7.73
C ALA A 356 30.69 -1.84 -8.25
N GLY A 357 29.82 -2.80 -8.58
CA GLY A 357 30.21 -4.17 -8.91
C GLY A 357 30.53 -5.01 -7.68
N ILE A 358 30.84 -6.29 -7.92
CA ILE A 358 31.11 -7.29 -6.88
C ILE A 358 32.55 -7.13 -6.35
N ASP A 359 32.76 -7.37 -5.05
CA ASP A 359 34.09 -7.41 -4.43
C ASP A 359 34.98 -8.47 -5.12
N LYS A 360 36.14 -8.05 -5.63
CA LYS A 360 37.06 -8.93 -6.40
C LYS A 360 37.75 -9.98 -5.53
N ASN A 361 37.93 -9.73 -4.23
CA ASN A 361 38.63 -10.61 -3.31
C ASN A 361 37.69 -11.56 -2.57
N ASN A 362 36.45 -11.13 -2.32
CA ASN A 362 35.42 -11.92 -1.66
C ASN A 362 34.08 -11.74 -2.35
N SER A 363 33.91 -12.34 -3.53
CA SER A 363 32.81 -12.02 -4.45
C SER A 363 31.43 -12.52 -4.01
N TYR A 364 31.37 -13.53 -3.14
CA TYR A 364 30.11 -14.12 -2.71
C TYR A 364 30.14 -14.44 -1.23
N LYS A 365 28.97 -14.39 -0.59
CA LYS A 365 28.76 -14.77 0.81
C LYS A 365 27.69 -15.85 0.92
N ASP A 366 27.78 -16.64 1.97
CA ASP A 366 26.78 -17.66 2.29
C ASP A 366 25.47 -17.00 2.74
N GLU A 367 24.35 -17.49 2.21
CA GLU A 367 23.01 -17.25 2.74
C GLU A 367 22.76 -18.16 3.96
N LYS A 368 21.71 -17.85 4.73
CA LYS A 368 21.20 -18.74 5.77
C LYS A 368 20.65 -20.05 5.16
N PRO A 369 21.01 -21.24 5.70
CA PRO A 369 20.38 -22.48 5.27
C PRO A 369 18.88 -22.51 5.61
N ASN A 370 18.07 -22.83 4.61
CA ASN A 370 16.63 -23.06 4.72
C ASN A 370 16.38 -24.55 4.93
N TYR A 371 15.73 -24.90 6.04
CA TYR A 371 15.45 -26.27 6.44
C TYR A 371 13.98 -26.61 6.24
N GLU A 372 13.72 -27.77 5.64
CA GLU A 372 12.37 -28.30 5.53
C GLU A 372 12.30 -29.78 5.90
N ARG A 373 11.12 -30.24 6.35
CA ARG A 373 10.86 -31.64 6.64
C ARG A 373 10.92 -32.49 5.38
N ASP A 374 11.71 -33.55 5.40
CA ASP A 374 11.65 -34.63 4.42
C ASP A 374 10.99 -35.87 5.03
N LEU A 375 9.79 -36.18 4.53
CA LEU A 375 8.99 -37.30 5.02
C LEU A 375 9.62 -38.65 4.69
N LYS A 376 10.45 -38.74 3.64
CA LYS A 376 11.13 -39.99 3.22
C LYS A 376 12.25 -40.34 4.19
N THR A 377 13.15 -39.40 4.46
CA THR A 377 14.28 -39.61 5.40
C THR A 377 13.90 -39.39 6.86
N LYS A 378 12.72 -38.81 7.15
CA LYS A 378 12.24 -38.41 8.48
C LYS A 378 13.20 -37.41 9.17
N LYS A 379 13.85 -36.55 8.39
CA LYS A 379 14.80 -35.52 8.84
C LYS A 379 14.48 -34.16 8.24
N TYR A 380 15.05 -33.11 8.81
CA TYR A 380 15.11 -31.80 8.17
C TYR A 380 16.29 -31.74 7.20
N ILE A 381 16.04 -31.38 5.95
CA ILE A 381 17.06 -31.22 4.91
C ILE A 381 17.19 -29.75 4.50
N ILE A 382 18.38 -29.36 4.06
CA ILE A 382 18.62 -28.02 3.51
C ILE A 382 18.10 -28.00 2.06
N VAL A 383 17.25 -27.03 1.73
CA VAL A 383 16.57 -26.96 0.42
C VAL A 383 17.03 -25.79 -0.47
N ASN A 384 17.76 -24.82 0.09
CA ASN A 384 18.37 -23.73 -0.69
C ASN A 384 19.86 -23.94 -0.94
N ASN A 385 20.32 -23.44 -2.08
CA ASN A 385 21.73 -23.32 -2.42
C ASN A 385 22.33 -22.13 -1.65
N TYR A 386 22.66 -22.35 -0.37
CA TYR A 386 23.07 -21.28 0.52
C TYR A 386 24.55 -20.89 0.41
N LYS A 387 25.44 -21.78 -0.04
CA LYS A 387 26.89 -21.49 -0.11
C LYS A 387 27.23 -20.55 -1.27
N ASN A 388 27.95 -19.46 -1.03
CA ASN A 388 28.26 -18.44 -2.04
C ASN A 388 27.02 -17.93 -2.80
N ALA A 389 25.87 -17.87 -2.14
CA ALA A 389 24.58 -17.60 -2.77
C ALA A 389 24.34 -16.12 -3.07
N ILE A 390 24.88 -15.23 -2.24
CA ILE A 390 24.60 -13.80 -2.32
C ILE A 390 25.84 -13.09 -2.84
N PRO A 391 25.74 -12.24 -3.88
CA PRO A 391 26.83 -11.36 -4.28
C PRO A 391 27.28 -10.48 -3.11
N ASN A 392 28.58 -10.38 -2.89
CA ASN A 392 29.15 -9.50 -1.88
C ASN A 392 29.71 -8.26 -2.57
N TYR A 393 28.98 -7.15 -2.48
CA TYR A 393 29.36 -5.86 -3.03
C TYR A 393 30.38 -5.14 -2.14
N ASP A 394 31.08 -4.17 -2.73
CA ASP A 394 32.17 -3.43 -2.07
C ASP A 394 31.70 -2.72 -0.78
N ASP A 395 32.40 -2.99 0.33
CA ASP A 395 32.17 -2.38 1.64
C ASP A 395 32.30 -0.84 1.61
N ALA A 396 32.98 -0.28 0.61
CA ALA A 396 33.08 1.16 0.37
C ALA A 396 31.70 1.84 0.28
N HIS A 397 30.66 1.14 -0.16
CA HIS A 397 29.29 1.66 -0.27
C HIS A 397 28.45 1.46 0.99
N LYS A 398 28.97 0.78 2.02
CA LYS A 398 28.28 0.63 3.31
C LYS A 398 28.48 1.87 4.20
N THR A 399 27.48 2.17 5.01
CA THR A 399 27.53 3.31 5.93
C THR A 399 26.80 3.01 7.23
N PHE A 400 27.07 3.83 8.25
CA PHE A 400 26.29 3.84 9.48
C PHE A 400 24.97 4.59 9.24
N LEU A 401 23.87 4.06 9.79
CA LEU A 401 22.49 4.53 9.56
C LEU A 401 22.18 4.70 8.06
N PRO A 402 22.22 3.63 7.26
CA PRO A 402 21.96 3.73 5.82
C PRO A 402 20.49 4.13 5.60
N ARG A 403 20.22 5.37 5.17
CA ARG A 403 18.86 5.87 4.93
C ARG A 403 18.44 5.73 3.47
N MET A 404 19.42 5.82 2.56
CA MET A 404 19.23 5.66 1.12
C MET A 404 19.79 4.32 0.65
N TRP A 405 19.12 3.23 0.99
CA TRP A 405 19.65 1.87 0.83
C TRP A 405 19.07 1.08 -0.34
N SER A 406 17.87 1.44 -0.83
CA SER A 406 17.15 0.65 -1.82
C SER A 406 17.59 0.95 -3.27
N ALA A 407 18.15 -0.05 -3.94
CA ALA A 407 18.55 0.04 -5.36
C ALA A 407 17.34 0.28 -6.30
N GLU A 408 16.19 -0.32 -6.01
CA GLU A 408 14.95 -0.15 -6.80
C GLU A 408 14.46 1.31 -6.84
N HIS A 409 14.87 2.13 -5.87
CA HIS A 409 14.46 3.53 -5.74
C HIS A 409 15.61 4.49 -6.04
N ALA A 410 16.64 4.03 -6.77
CA ALA A 410 17.85 4.79 -7.05
C ALA A 410 17.58 6.13 -7.75
N ALA A 411 16.71 6.16 -8.77
CA ALA A 411 16.34 7.39 -9.47
C ALA A 411 15.70 8.41 -8.50
N ASN A 412 14.79 7.98 -7.63
CA ASN A 412 14.17 8.84 -6.63
C ASN A 412 15.20 9.39 -5.62
N TYR A 413 16.18 8.58 -5.21
CA TYR A 413 17.26 9.06 -4.35
C TYR A 413 18.13 10.09 -5.08
N ILE A 414 18.49 9.84 -6.34
CA ILE A 414 19.26 10.77 -7.18
C ILE A 414 18.54 12.12 -7.29
N ALA A 415 17.23 12.12 -7.49
CA ALA A 415 16.41 13.34 -7.53
C ALA A 415 16.49 14.12 -6.20
N LEU A 416 16.44 13.43 -5.06
CA LEU A 416 16.48 14.04 -3.73
C LEU A 416 17.89 14.47 -3.28
N THR A 417 18.95 13.88 -3.85
CA THR A 417 20.35 14.23 -3.53
C THR A 417 20.99 15.20 -4.51
N GLU A 418 20.25 15.64 -5.55
CA GLU A 418 20.74 16.53 -6.61
C GLU A 418 21.91 15.89 -7.40
N GLY A 419 21.84 14.57 -7.66
CA GLY A 419 22.90 13.80 -8.32
C GLY A 419 23.82 13.03 -7.37
N ILE A 420 24.84 12.36 -7.93
CA ILE A 420 25.87 11.60 -7.19
C ILE A 420 27.23 11.83 -7.83
N GLU A 421 28.27 12.08 -7.03
CA GLU A 421 29.62 12.27 -7.56
C GLU A 421 30.19 10.96 -8.15
N PHE A 422 30.86 11.08 -9.30
CA PHE A 422 31.60 9.99 -9.90
C PHE A 422 32.77 10.51 -10.75
N LYS A 423 33.80 9.66 -10.90
CA LYS A 423 35.01 9.91 -11.69
C LYS A 423 35.23 8.77 -12.68
N ILE A 424 35.93 9.04 -13.78
CA ILE A 424 36.35 7.97 -14.70
C ILE A 424 37.51 7.24 -14.03
N LYS A 425 37.47 5.90 -14.00
CA LYS A 425 38.57 5.10 -13.44
C LYS A 425 39.85 5.42 -14.18
N ARG A 426 40.97 5.45 -13.45
CA ARG A 426 42.28 5.87 -13.98
C ARG A 426 42.70 5.10 -15.24
N GLU A 427 42.34 3.83 -15.33
CA GLU A 427 42.61 2.95 -16.47
C GLU A 427 41.84 3.30 -17.76
N TYR A 428 40.70 3.99 -17.67
CA TYR A 428 39.89 4.40 -18.82
C TYR A 428 40.07 5.86 -19.24
N LEU A 429 40.90 6.64 -18.54
CA LEU A 429 41.16 8.05 -18.88
C LEU A 429 41.76 8.26 -20.28
N GLY A 430 42.42 7.24 -20.85
CA GLY A 430 42.94 7.28 -22.23
C GLY A 430 41.88 7.07 -23.31
N GLN A 431 40.63 6.75 -22.97
CA GLN A 431 39.55 6.53 -23.93
C GLN A 431 38.79 7.83 -24.19
N GLU A 432 39.20 8.62 -25.20
CA GLU A 432 38.59 9.92 -25.52
C GLU A 432 37.07 9.85 -25.69
N LYS A 433 36.55 8.78 -26.31
CA LYS A 433 35.12 8.59 -26.49
C LYS A 433 34.37 8.56 -25.15
N LEU A 434 34.84 7.77 -24.18
CA LEU A 434 34.22 7.69 -22.85
C LEU A 434 34.30 9.04 -22.12
N VAL A 435 35.44 9.72 -22.20
CA VAL A 435 35.63 11.04 -21.59
C VAL A 435 34.64 12.05 -22.16
N ASN A 436 34.46 12.07 -23.47
CA ASN A 436 33.52 12.96 -24.16
C ASN A 436 32.07 12.65 -23.79
N GLU A 437 31.66 11.37 -23.79
CA GLU A 437 30.30 10.96 -23.39
C GLU A 437 29.98 11.39 -21.93
N VAL A 438 30.93 11.18 -21.01
CA VAL A 438 30.78 11.63 -19.61
C VAL A 438 30.65 13.16 -19.51
N ALA A 439 31.43 13.91 -20.29
CA ALA A 439 31.38 15.38 -20.31
C ALA A 439 30.05 15.89 -20.88
N ILE A 440 29.57 15.29 -21.97
CA ILE A 440 28.26 15.60 -22.56
C ILE A 440 27.14 15.33 -21.56
N PHE A 441 27.15 14.16 -20.93
CA PHE A 441 26.17 13.80 -19.90
C PHE A 441 26.15 14.82 -18.76
N LYS A 442 27.32 15.17 -18.19
CA LYS A 442 27.42 16.16 -17.10
C LYS A 442 26.87 17.53 -17.51
N ASN A 443 27.13 17.98 -18.74
CA ASN A 443 26.61 19.24 -19.25
C ASN A 443 25.07 19.19 -19.40
N LYS A 444 24.55 18.13 -20.03
CA LYS A 444 23.10 17.95 -20.20
C LYS A 444 22.35 17.88 -18.87
N PHE A 445 22.90 17.18 -17.88
CA PHE A 445 22.31 17.13 -16.54
C PHE A 445 22.32 18.50 -15.85
N GLN A 446 23.41 19.27 -15.98
CA GLN A 446 23.48 20.64 -15.45
C GLN A 446 22.52 21.61 -16.14
N GLN A 447 22.17 21.34 -17.41
CA GLN A 447 21.19 22.09 -18.19
C GLN A 447 19.74 21.60 -17.97
N GLU A 448 19.52 20.65 -17.06
CA GLU A 448 18.21 20.02 -16.79
C GLU A 448 17.59 19.31 -18.02
N GLU A 449 18.40 18.96 -19.03
CA GLU A 449 17.96 18.19 -20.20
C GLU A 449 17.82 16.68 -19.91
N ILE A 450 18.45 16.21 -18.83
CA ILE A 450 18.40 14.81 -18.37
C ILE A 450 17.85 14.81 -16.95
N ASP A 451 16.83 14.00 -16.72
CA ASP A 451 16.22 13.81 -15.42
C ASP A 451 16.95 12.73 -14.58
N SER A 452 16.43 12.45 -13.38
CA SER A 452 17.02 11.45 -12.50
C SER A 452 16.97 10.02 -13.05
N GLU A 453 15.98 9.70 -13.89
CA GLU A 453 15.88 8.39 -14.55
C GLU A 453 16.95 8.25 -15.63
N GLY A 454 17.17 9.28 -16.43
CA GLY A 454 18.27 9.32 -17.39
C GLY A 454 19.65 9.27 -16.70
N TYR A 455 19.79 9.90 -15.53
CA TYR A 455 20.99 9.78 -14.71
C TYR A 455 21.23 8.34 -14.23
N HIS A 456 20.18 7.71 -13.69
CA HIS A 456 20.21 6.33 -13.25
C HIS A 456 20.59 5.38 -14.40
N ALA A 457 19.97 5.55 -15.57
CA ALA A 457 20.27 4.77 -16.78
C ALA A 457 21.73 4.94 -17.22
N PHE A 458 22.27 6.17 -17.15
CA PHE A 458 23.67 6.44 -17.43
C PHE A 458 24.61 5.69 -16.48
N LEU A 459 24.38 5.76 -15.17
CA LEU A 459 25.20 5.05 -14.18
C LEU A 459 25.11 3.52 -14.34
N THR A 460 23.94 2.98 -14.60
CA THR A 460 23.75 1.54 -14.86
C THR A 460 24.56 1.08 -16.08
N ARG A 461 24.61 1.91 -17.14
CA ARG A 461 25.31 1.58 -18.38
C ARG A 461 26.83 1.76 -18.29
N PHE A 462 27.30 2.82 -17.64
CA PHE A 462 28.71 3.20 -17.62
C PHE A 462 29.43 2.87 -16.30
N GLY A 463 28.73 2.34 -15.30
CA GLY A 463 29.25 2.13 -13.93
C GLY A 463 30.55 1.33 -13.86
N GLU A 464 30.75 0.35 -14.75
CA GLU A 464 32.00 -0.43 -14.79
C GLU A 464 33.25 0.43 -15.08
N TYR A 465 33.08 1.56 -15.78
CA TYR A 465 34.16 2.48 -16.14
C TYR A 465 34.33 3.65 -15.14
N LEU A 466 33.45 3.74 -14.14
CA LEU A 466 33.35 4.88 -13.24
C LEU A 466 33.66 4.48 -11.78
N ASP A 467 34.41 5.31 -11.08
CA ASP A 467 34.48 5.31 -9.62
C ASP A 467 33.31 6.16 -9.11
N ILE A 468 32.23 5.49 -8.71
CA ILE A 468 31.01 6.13 -8.20
C ILE A 468 31.12 6.26 -6.70
N GLU A 469 30.95 7.47 -6.18
CA GLU A 469 30.99 7.72 -4.75
C GLU A 469 29.63 7.37 -4.11
N LYS A 470 29.63 6.85 -2.88
CA LYS A 470 28.39 6.71 -2.10
C LYS A 470 27.89 8.09 -1.64
N PRO A 471 26.60 8.25 -1.33
CA PRO A 471 26.12 9.45 -0.69
C PRO A 471 26.83 9.68 0.65
N THR A 472 27.22 10.94 0.89
CA THR A 472 27.91 11.33 2.13
C THR A 472 27.01 11.13 3.35
N PHE A 473 27.60 11.09 4.55
CA PHE A 473 26.84 11.05 5.80
C PHE A 473 25.87 12.24 5.89
N PHE A 474 26.28 13.43 5.46
CA PHE A 474 25.43 14.62 5.48
C PHE A 474 24.25 14.53 4.51
N GLN A 475 24.44 13.97 3.30
CA GLN A 475 23.34 13.70 2.38
C GLN A 475 22.35 12.68 2.97
N ASN A 476 22.84 11.62 3.61
CA ASN A 476 22.00 10.65 4.34
C ASN A 476 21.17 11.32 5.45
N MET A 477 21.80 12.17 6.27
CA MET A 477 21.08 12.87 7.34
C MET A 477 20.12 13.93 6.79
N ARG A 478 20.47 14.59 5.68
CA ARG A 478 19.57 15.53 4.98
C ARG A 478 18.33 14.81 4.46
N TYR A 479 18.48 13.65 3.83
CA TYR A 479 17.35 12.81 3.40
C TYR A 479 16.46 12.42 4.60
N MET A 480 17.05 11.98 5.72
CA MET A 480 16.29 11.65 6.93
C MET A 480 15.48 12.85 7.45
N ILE A 481 16.08 14.03 7.53
CA ILE A 481 15.42 15.22 8.08
C ILE A 481 14.37 15.77 7.11
N GLN A 482 14.70 15.90 5.82
CA GLN A 482 13.81 16.52 4.83
C GLN A 482 12.69 15.56 4.41
N TYR A 483 13.03 14.33 4.06
CA TYR A 483 12.06 13.35 3.56
C TYR A 483 11.43 12.55 4.71
N GLN A 484 12.20 11.77 5.47
CA GLN A 484 11.61 10.85 6.45
C GLN A 484 10.92 11.58 7.63
N PHE A 485 11.48 12.70 8.11
CA PHE A 485 10.87 13.49 9.19
C PHE A 485 9.99 14.61 8.66
N GLY A 486 10.46 15.40 7.69
CA GLY A 486 9.69 16.51 7.12
C GLY A 486 8.47 16.01 6.34
N TYR A 487 8.74 15.39 5.19
CA TYR A 487 7.70 14.95 4.25
C TYR A 487 6.87 13.78 4.76
N MET A 488 7.47 12.78 5.40
CA MET A 488 6.77 11.55 5.80
C MET A 488 6.21 11.55 7.22
N TYR A 489 6.63 12.47 8.09
CA TYR A 489 6.07 12.59 9.45
C TYR A 489 5.34 13.91 9.67
N TRP A 490 6.03 15.04 9.53
CA TRP A 490 5.44 16.34 9.86
C TRP A 490 4.29 16.71 8.92
N ARG A 491 4.33 16.32 7.64
CA ARG A 491 3.20 16.50 6.71
C ARG A 491 1.92 15.82 7.21
N TYR A 492 1.99 14.54 7.57
CA TYR A 492 0.85 13.78 8.10
C TYR A 492 0.44 14.22 9.50
N PHE A 493 1.39 14.64 10.34
CA PHE A 493 1.07 15.28 11.60
C PHE A 493 0.23 16.54 11.36
N MET A 494 0.58 17.35 10.35
CA MET A 494 -0.18 18.54 9.99
C MET A 494 -1.53 18.19 9.33
N TRP A 495 -1.65 17.10 8.57
CA TRP A 495 -2.94 16.60 8.05
C TRP A 495 -3.96 16.41 9.16
N ASN A 496 -3.52 15.88 10.31
CA ASN A 496 -4.41 15.54 11.41
C ASN A 496 -4.80 16.74 12.30
N PHE A 497 -4.00 17.81 12.32
CA PHE A 497 -4.19 18.92 13.27
C PHE A 497 -4.27 20.33 12.66
N THR A 498 -4.02 20.46 11.36
CA THR A 498 -4.13 21.71 10.60
C THR A 498 -5.05 21.60 9.39
N GLY A 499 -5.00 20.48 8.68
CA GLY A 499 -5.87 20.17 7.53
C GLY A 499 -5.12 19.47 6.40
N LYS A 500 -5.85 18.94 5.42
CA LYS A 500 -5.39 18.06 4.34
C LYS A 500 -5.78 18.66 2.98
N GLN A 501 -4.83 18.74 2.06
CA GLN A 501 -5.02 19.41 0.77
C GLN A 501 -6.03 18.68 -0.13
N ASP A 502 -5.90 17.35 -0.17
CA ASP A 502 -6.64 16.42 -1.02
C ASP A 502 -6.37 14.96 -0.58
N ASP A 503 -7.00 14.03 -1.28
CA ASP A 503 -6.89 12.57 -1.08
C ASP A 503 -5.81 11.90 -1.96
N LEU A 504 -5.06 12.65 -2.75
CA LEU A 504 -4.06 12.13 -3.68
C LEU A 504 -2.70 12.02 -3.01
N GLN A 505 -1.95 10.96 -3.35
CA GLN A 505 -0.58 10.79 -2.86
C GLN A 505 0.33 11.82 -3.53
N GLY A 506 1.00 12.65 -2.73
CA GLY A 506 1.95 13.64 -3.22
C GLY A 506 3.26 13.04 -3.73
N LYS A 507 3.93 13.76 -4.63
CA LYS A 507 5.29 13.44 -5.10
C LYS A 507 6.25 14.63 -4.94
N ASN A 508 6.28 15.22 -3.74
CA ASN A 508 7.01 16.48 -3.46
C ASN A 508 6.57 17.68 -4.34
N ASP A 509 5.38 17.61 -4.92
CA ASP A 509 4.76 18.70 -5.67
C ASP A 509 3.86 19.58 -4.76
N ASN A 510 3.44 20.72 -5.30
CA ASN A 510 2.60 21.68 -4.58
C ASN A 510 1.10 21.38 -4.69
N PHE A 511 0.69 20.39 -5.48
CA PHE A 511 -0.71 20.16 -5.85
C PHE A 511 -1.37 19.03 -5.09
N ASN A 512 -0.61 18.01 -4.71
CA ASN A 512 -1.17 16.77 -4.17
C ASN A 512 -0.55 16.41 -2.83
N GLY A 513 -1.39 15.92 -1.93
CA GLY A 513 -0.96 15.28 -0.70
C GLY A 513 -0.24 16.20 0.29
N ASN A 514 -0.38 17.53 0.22
CA ASN A 514 0.15 18.43 1.25
C ASN A 514 -0.87 18.65 2.38
N TRP A 515 -0.43 19.31 3.46
CA TRP A 515 -1.36 19.85 4.44
C TRP A 515 -1.83 21.24 3.99
N ILE A 516 -3.05 21.63 4.38
CA ILE A 516 -3.61 22.96 4.15
C ILE A 516 -4.27 23.48 5.43
N SER A 517 -4.24 24.79 5.66
CA SER A 517 -4.83 25.38 6.88
C SER A 517 -6.23 25.95 6.69
N GLY A 518 -6.58 26.40 5.48
CA GLY A 518 -7.75 27.23 5.22
C GLY A 518 -7.49 28.73 5.46
N ILE A 519 -6.25 29.11 5.76
CA ILE A 519 -5.81 30.49 5.91
C ILE A 519 -5.02 30.87 4.67
N LYS A 520 -5.70 31.57 3.74
CA LYS A 520 -5.22 31.87 2.39
C LYS A 520 -3.75 32.29 2.31
N PHE A 521 -3.31 33.32 3.06
CA PHE A 521 -1.93 33.82 2.96
C PHE A 521 -0.86 32.81 3.45
N ILE A 522 -1.22 31.89 4.35
CA ILE A 522 -0.30 30.84 4.82
C ILE A 522 -0.22 29.71 3.79
N ASP A 523 -1.36 29.36 3.23
CA ASP A 523 -1.45 28.30 2.22
C ASP A 523 -0.79 28.74 0.91
N GLU A 524 -1.02 29.98 0.47
CA GLU A 524 -0.41 30.55 -0.73
C GLU A 524 1.11 30.66 -0.66
N ALA A 525 1.66 30.91 0.53
CA ALA A 525 3.10 30.98 0.73
C ALA A 525 3.81 29.63 0.51
N ARG A 526 3.09 28.50 0.56
CA ARG A 526 3.67 27.16 0.42
C ARG A 526 3.20 26.44 -0.84
N LEU A 527 1.91 26.51 -1.14
CA LEU A 527 1.26 25.73 -2.19
C LEU A 527 1.06 26.54 -3.49
N GLY A 528 1.31 27.85 -3.46
CA GLY A 528 0.96 28.75 -4.55
C GLY A 528 -0.50 29.21 -4.49
N SER A 529 -0.95 29.91 -5.54
CA SER A 529 -2.26 30.58 -5.58
C SER A 529 -3.40 29.67 -5.10
N GLN A 530 -4.26 30.19 -4.21
CA GLN A 530 -5.51 29.54 -3.83
C GLN A 530 -6.72 30.23 -4.49
N GLU A 531 -6.48 31.07 -5.50
CA GLU A 531 -7.51 31.68 -6.35
C GLU A 531 -7.74 30.85 -7.61
N ASN A 532 -8.98 30.88 -8.12
CA ASN A 532 -9.39 30.21 -9.36
C ASN A 532 -9.08 28.70 -9.39
N LEU A 533 -9.07 28.03 -8.24
CA LEU A 533 -8.85 26.58 -8.16
C LEU A 533 -9.91 25.83 -8.98
N PRO A 534 -9.53 24.77 -9.73
CA PRO A 534 -10.49 23.95 -10.48
C PRO A 534 -11.54 23.30 -9.58
N SER A 535 -12.70 22.99 -10.15
CA SER A 535 -13.81 22.37 -9.41
C SER A 535 -13.42 21.03 -8.79
N ASP A 536 -12.52 20.27 -9.43
CA ASP A 536 -11.99 19.00 -8.91
C ASP A 536 -11.22 19.17 -7.61
N VAL A 537 -10.50 20.29 -7.45
CA VAL A 537 -9.76 20.61 -6.23
C VAL A 537 -10.69 21.13 -5.15
N LEU A 538 -11.62 22.03 -5.51
CA LEU A 538 -12.52 22.67 -4.55
C LEU A 538 -13.59 21.72 -4.00
N LYS A 539 -14.02 20.74 -4.81
CA LYS A 539 -15.05 19.76 -4.42
C LYS A 539 -14.47 18.40 -4.05
N ASN A 540 -13.14 18.27 -3.98
CA ASN A 540 -12.51 17.07 -3.45
C ASN A 540 -12.94 16.89 -1.99
N LYS A 541 -13.65 15.80 -1.68
CA LYS A 541 -14.11 15.53 -0.31
C LYS A 541 -12.94 15.38 0.67
N GLY A 542 -11.76 14.96 0.21
CA GLY A 542 -10.54 14.87 1.01
C GLY A 542 -9.85 16.21 1.31
N ARG A 543 -10.42 17.35 0.88
CA ARG A 543 -9.88 18.69 1.14
C ARG A 543 -10.46 19.26 2.45
N ASN A 544 -9.67 19.18 3.51
CA ASN A 544 -10.10 19.48 4.89
C ASN A 544 -9.31 20.64 5.50
N THR A 545 -9.98 21.60 6.15
CA THR A 545 -9.35 22.79 6.74
C THR A 545 -9.69 22.97 8.23
N TYR A 546 -8.69 22.98 9.10
CA TYR A 546 -8.88 23.10 10.56
C TYR A 546 -8.37 24.41 11.16
N TYR A 547 -7.86 25.32 10.34
CA TYR A 547 -7.45 26.68 10.74
C TYR A 547 -6.45 26.73 11.91
N PHE A 548 -5.60 25.70 12.03
CA PHE A 548 -4.67 25.47 13.14
C PHE A 548 -5.31 25.33 14.53
N LEU A 549 -6.64 25.31 14.66
CA LEU A 549 -7.30 25.33 15.97
C LEU A 549 -6.96 24.10 16.84
N PRO A 550 -7.02 22.84 16.32
CA PRO A 550 -6.57 21.67 17.08
C PRO A 550 -5.08 21.75 17.43
N LEU A 551 -4.23 22.18 16.48
CA LEU A 551 -2.79 22.35 16.70
C LEU A 551 -2.49 23.34 17.84
N ILE A 552 -3.12 24.52 17.82
CA ILE A 552 -2.93 25.56 18.82
C ILE A 552 -3.35 25.06 20.20
N LEU A 553 -4.50 24.37 20.31
CA LEU A 553 -4.92 23.75 21.58
C LEU A 553 -3.89 22.74 22.09
N GLY A 554 -3.36 21.88 21.22
CA GLY A 554 -2.30 20.94 21.57
C GLY A 554 -1.02 21.63 22.05
N ILE A 555 -0.57 22.68 21.37
CA ILE A 555 0.62 23.47 21.76
C ILE A 555 0.39 24.15 23.12
N LEU A 556 -0.78 24.75 23.36
CA LEU A 556 -1.12 25.32 24.67
C LEU A 556 -1.09 24.24 25.77
N GLY A 557 -1.57 23.05 25.46
CA GLY A 557 -1.50 21.88 26.34
C GLY A 557 -0.07 21.44 26.65
N ILE A 558 0.81 21.40 25.65
CA ILE A 558 2.25 21.11 25.81
C ILE A 558 2.88 22.11 26.78
N VAL A 559 2.70 23.41 26.54
CA VAL A 559 3.26 24.48 27.37
C VAL A 559 2.73 24.43 28.79
N PHE A 560 1.43 24.18 28.96
CA PHE A 560 0.80 24.01 30.26
C PHE A 560 1.37 22.80 31.00
N HIS A 561 1.45 21.65 30.33
CA HIS A 561 1.92 20.40 30.92
C HIS A 561 3.36 20.54 31.41
N TYR A 562 4.27 21.05 30.56
CA TYR A 562 5.67 21.29 30.92
C TYR A 562 5.83 22.20 32.14
N LYS A 563 4.98 23.24 32.25
CA LYS A 563 5.02 24.19 33.38
C LYS A 563 4.48 23.60 34.68
N LYS A 564 3.48 22.71 34.62
CA LYS A 564 2.81 22.18 35.82
C LYS A 564 3.46 20.90 36.34
N ASP A 565 3.86 19.98 35.45
CA ASP A 565 4.49 18.72 35.84
C ASP A 565 5.49 18.24 34.78
N LYS A 566 6.78 18.46 35.05
CA LYS A 566 7.87 18.08 34.14
C LYS A 566 8.05 16.56 34.02
N SER A 567 7.67 15.80 35.05
CA SER A 567 7.86 14.35 35.09
C SER A 567 6.89 13.65 34.15
N SER A 568 5.57 13.89 34.31
CA SER A 568 4.58 13.35 33.38
C SER A 568 4.67 13.97 31.99
N PHE A 569 5.15 15.22 31.86
CA PHE A 569 5.47 15.80 30.56
C PHE A 569 6.52 14.97 29.81
N TRP A 570 7.61 14.60 30.47
CA TRP A 570 8.65 13.78 29.83
C TRP A 570 8.14 12.40 29.45
N VAL A 571 7.28 11.78 30.27
CA VAL A 571 6.62 10.51 29.94
C VAL A 571 5.86 10.60 28.61
N LEU A 572 5.01 11.62 28.45
CA LEU A 572 4.26 11.81 27.20
C LEU A 572 5.17 12.19 26.03
N THR A 573 6.19 13.01 26.24
CA THR A 573 7.16 13.35 25.19
C THR A 573 7.89 12.11 24.67
N VAL A 574 8.35 11.23 25.56
CA VAL A 574 8.95 9.95 25.15
C VAL A 574 7.93 9.09 24.40
N PHE A 575 6.69 9.03 24.88
CA PHE A 575 5.63 8.29 24.19
C PHE A 575 5.40 8.81 22.76
N PHE A 576 5.28 10.14 22.60
CA PHE A 576 5.13 10.82 21.32
C PHE A 576 6.31 10.56 20.36
N LEU A 577 7.55 10.62 20.87
CA LEU A 577 8.75 10.40 20.05
C LEU A 577 8.88 8.95 19.60
N PHE A 578 8.59 7.97 20.46
CA PHE A 578 8.69 6.54 20.12
C PHE A 578 7.60 6.08 19.15
N THR A 579 6.41 6.66 19.24
CA THR A 579 5.29 6.38 18.32
C THR A 579 5.28 7.26 17.07
N GLY A 580 6.28 8.14 16.90
CA GLY A 580 6.42 9.04 15.76
C GLY A 580 7.81 8.99 15.14
N ILE A 581 8.68 9.91 15.56
CA ILE A 581 10.01 10.10 14.95
C ILE A 581 10.90 8.85 15.06
N ALA A 582 10.95 8.17 16.21
CA ALA A 582 11.77 6.96 16.35
C ALA A 582 11.23 5.80 15.50
N LEU A 583 9.91 5.72 15.34
CA LEU A 583 9.27 4.77 14.45
C LEU A 583 9.70 5.02 12.99
N LYS A 584 9.80 6.27 12.54
CA LYS A 584 10.31 6.58 11.18
C LYS A 584 11.75 6.15 10.96
N VAL A 585 12.61 6.26 11.99
CA VAL A 585 13.99 5.72 11.91
C VAL A 585 13.98 4.20 11.75
N TYR A 586 13.06 3.51 12.43
CA TYR A 586 12.89 2.05 12.35
C TYR A 586 12.29 1.59 11.02
N LEU A 587 11.26 2.29 10.50
CA LEU A 587 10.66 1.94 9.21
C LEU A 587 11.64 2.15 8.05
N ASN A 588 12.53 3.14 8.18
CA ASN A 588 13.55 3.48 7.19
C ASN A 588 12.97 3.58 5.77
N GLU A 589 11.89 4.34 5.66
CA GLU A 589 11.03 4.40 4.47
C GLU A 589 11.77 4.90 3.22
N ARG A 590 11.38 4.32 2.09
CA ARG A 590 11.88 4.61 0.75
C ARG A 590 11.06 5.74 0.12
N PRO A 591 11.63 6.51 -0.81
CA PRO A 591 10.93 7.63 -1.41
C PRO A 591 9.88 7.17 -2.45
N PHE A 592 8.66 7.68 -2.28
CA PHE A 592 7.51 7.51 -3.18
C PHE A 592 7.09 6.04 -3.38
N GLU A 593 6.91 5.31 -2.27
CA GLU A 593 6.32 3.96 -2.31
C GLU A 593 4.91 3.99 -2.95
N PRO A 594 4.44 2.87 -3.55
CA PRO A 594 3.12 2.81 -4.18
C PRO A 594 1.94 3.22 -3.29
N ARG A 595 2.10 3.05 -1.97
CA ARG A 595 1.16 3.52 -0.94
C ARG A 595 1.92 3.99 0.29
N GLU A 596 1.74 5.26 0.65
CA GLU A 596 2.24 5.82 1.90
C GLU A 596 1.37 5.36 3.10
N ARG A 597 2.00 5.07 4.25
CA ARG A 597 1.34 4.44 5.43
C ARG A 597 1.25 5.38 6.63
N ASP A 598 0.42 6.41 6.52
CA ASP A 598 0.20 7.41 7.56
C ASP A 598 -0.42 6.83 8.85
N TYR A 599 -1.26 5.80 8.72
CA TYR A 599 -1.88 5.07 9.84
C TYR A 599 -0.85 4.45 10.81
N ALA A 600 0.39 4.21 10.38
CA ALA A 600 1.46 3.76 11.27
C ALA A 600 1.85 4.80 12.35
N LEU A 601 1.53 6.08 12.12
CA LEU A 601 1.87 7.22 12.99
C LEU A 601 0.79 7.60 13.99
N VAL A 602 -0.37 6.94 13.94
CA VAL A 602 -1.55 7.23 14.78
C VAL A 602 -1.21 7.27 16.28
N GLY A 603 -0.17 6.56 16.71
CA GLY A 603 0.28 6.56 18.10
C GLY A 603 0.79 7.91 18.59
N SER A 604 1.52 8.67 17.75
CA SER A 604 1.95 10.01 18.15
C SER A 604 0.81 11.02 18.09
N PHE A 605 -0.15 10.82 17.17
CA PHE A 605 -1.37 11.62 17.08
C PHE A 605 -2.26 11.44 18.31
N TYR A 606 -2.38 10.21 18.81
CA TYR A 606 -3.03 9.89 20.08
C TYR A 606 -2.43 10.70 21.24
N VAL A 607 -1.08 10.73 21.35
CA VAL A 607 -0.41 11.49 22.40
C VAL A 607 -0.63 13.00 22.23
N PHE A 608 -0.61 13.50 21.00
CA PHE A 608 -0.86 14.92 20.75
C PHE A 608 -2.30 15.32 21.13
N ALA A 609 -3.28 14.47 20.89
CA ALA A 609 -4.66 14.72 21.27
C ALA A 609 -4.90 14.69 22.80
N ILE A 610 -4.05 14.00 23.58
CA ILE A 610 -4.00 14.17 25.05
C ILE A 610 -3.63 15.62 25.39
N TRP A 611 -2.64 16.20 24.71
CA TRP A 611 -2.28 17.60 24.90
C TRP A 611 -3.39 18.56 24.44
N ILE A 612 -4.19 18.24 23.41
CA ILE A 612 -5.38 19.04 23.07
C ILE A 612 -6.32 19.14 24.28
N GLY A 613 -6.58 18.03 24.98
CA GLY A 613 -7.36 18.01 26.21
C GLY A 613 -6.76 18.90 27.31
N PHE A 614 -5.43 18.85 27.48
CA PHE A 614 -4.73 19.75 28.43
C PHE A 614 -4.80 21.22 28.01
N GLY A 615 -4.84 21.51 26.70
CA GLY A 615 -5.01 22.84 26.13
C GLY A 615 -6.30 23.51 26.58
N VAL A 616 -7.41 22.77 26.65
CA VAL A 616 -8.69 23.29 27.17
C VAL A 616 -8.56 23.72 28.64
N TYR A 617 -7.85 22.93 29.45
CA TYR A 617 -7.60 23.30 30.83
C TYR A 617 -6.67 24.53 30.92
N ALA A 618 -5.65 24.61 30.05
CA ALA A 618 -4.74 25.74 29.96
C ALA A 618 -5.47 27.06 29.63
N LEU A 619 -6.42 27.02 28.69
CA LEU A 619 -7.27 28.16 28.34
C LEU A 619 -8.07 28.67 29.55
N TYR A 620 -8.62 27.77 30.36
CA TYR A 620 -9.25 28.18 31.62
C TYR A 620 -8.26 28.85 32.58
N ASP A 621 -7.04 28.30 32.73
CA ASP A 621 -6.01 28.89 33.61
C ASP A 621 -5.63 30.32 33.19
N MET A 622 -5.71 30.62 31.89
CA MET A 622 -5.49 31.96 31.33
C MET A 622 -6.68 32.89 31.56
N ILE A 623 -7.92 32.44 31.28
CA ILE A 623 -9.11 33.29 31.26
C ILE A 623 -9.71 33.51 32.66
N LYS A 624 -9.51 32.59 33.61
CA LYS A 624 -10.06 32.69 34.99
C LYS A 624 -9.67 33.98 35.74
N LYS A 625 -8.62 34.68 35.28
CA LYS A 625 -8.20 35.98 35.83
C LYS A 625 -9.15 37.12 35.46
N TYR A 626 -9.88 36.97 34.36
CA TYR A 626 -10.74 37.99 33.78
C TYR A 626 -12.23 37.63 33.88
N VAL A 627 -12.56 36.34 33.99
CA VAL A 627 -13.94 35.84 33.97
C VAL A 627 -14.20 34.90 35.15
N GLN A 628 -15.39 35.02 35.77
CA GLN A 628 -15.78 34.17 36.89
C GLN A 628 -15.87 32.68 36.47
N PRO A 629 -15.45 31.73 37.32
CA PRO A 629 -15.45 30.29 36.98
C PRO A 629 -16.79 29.71 36.51
N LYS A 630 -17.92 30.27 36.98
CA LYS A 630 -19.27 29.82 36.57
C LYS A 630 -19.57 30.08 35.09
N ILE A 631 -18.90 31.05 34.48
CA ILE A 631 -18.99 31.37 33.04
C ILE A 631 -17.79 30.78 32.31
N ALA A 632 -16.58 30.94 32.86
CA ALA A 632 -15.34 30.54 32.20
C ALA A 632 -15.29 29.02 31.92
N ILE A 633 -15.76 28.16 32.83
CA ILE A 633 -15.70 26.71 32.64
C ILE A 633 -16.59 26.24 31.48
N PRO A 634 -17.91 26.53 31.45
CA PRO A 634 -18.73 26.19 30.28
C PRO A 634 -18.19 26.80 28.98
N LEU A 635 -17.74 28.06 29.02
CA LEU A 635 -17.21 28.74 27.85
C LEU A 635 -16.02 27.99 27.24
N VAL A 636 -14.99 27.66 28.02
CA VAL A 636 -13.80 26.98 27.47
C VAL A 636 -14.09 25.56 26.97
N ILE A 637 -15.03 24.86 27.61
CA ILE A 637 -15.42 23.49 27.20
C ILE A 637 -16.16 23.58 25.86
N VAL A 638 -17.15 24.46 25.75
CA VAL A 638 -17.93 24.64 24.50
C VAL A 638 -17.02 25.12 23.38
N THR A 639 -16.16 26.12 23.62
CA THR A 639 -15.20 26.57 22.60
C THR A 639 -14.23 25.46 22.22
N GLY A 640 -13.78 24.66 23.19
CA GLY A 640 -12.91 23.51 22.92
C GLY A 640 -13.59 22.43 22.08
N LEU A 641 -14.86 22.13 22.35
CA LEU A 641 -15.68 21.19 21.58
C LEU A 641 -15.89 21.68 20.13
N LEU A 642 -16.13 22.99 19.95
CA LEU A 642 -16.31 23.57 18.62
C LEU A 642 -14.98 23.61 17.83
N ALA A 643 -13.89 24.03 18.48
CA ALA A 643 -12.61 24.29 17.84
C ALA A 643 -11.83 23.02 17.44
N ALA A 644 -12.11 21.87 18.07
CA ALA A 644 -11.43 20.62 17.75
C ALA A 644 -12.40 19.51 17.28
N PRO A 645 -13.15 18.80 18.15
CA PRO A 645 -13.93 17.65 17.70
C PRO A 645 -15.03 18.00 16.71
N THR A 646 -15.76 19.11 16.89
CA THR A 646 -16.85 19.48 15.97
C THR A 646 -16.30 19.89 14.61
N LEU A 647 -15.23 20.69 14.58
CA LEU A 647 -14.57 21.10 13.34
C LEU A 647 -14.01 19.90 12.58
N LEU A 648 -13.24 19.04 13.26
CA LEU A 648 -12.68 17.82 12.69
C LEU A 648 -13.79 16.90 12.16
N ALA A 649 -14.85 16.67 12.93
CA ALA A 649 -16.00 15.89 12.49
C ALA A 649 -16.66 16.50 11.25
N SER A 650 -16.87 17.83 11.22
CA SER A 650 -17.57 18.49 10.11
C SER A 650 -16.78 18.52 8.82
N GLN A 651 -15.45 18.53 8.89
CA GLN A 651 -14.57 18.52 7.73
C GLN A 651 -14.38 17.09 7.21
N ASN A 652 -14.18 16.13 8.12
CA ASN A 652 -13.80 14.77 7.73
C ASN A 652 -14.99 13.80 7.56
N TRP A 653 -16.24 14.27 7.65
CA TRP A 653 -17.39 13.35 7.64
C TRP A 653 -17.60 12.71 6.26
N ASP A 654 -17.52 13.50 5.19
CA ASP A 654 -17.90 13.08 3.84
C ASP A 654 -16.82 12.27 3.12
N ASP A 655 -15.54 12.44 3.46
CA ASP A 655 -14.42 11.62 2.98
C ASP A 655 -14.14 10.38 3.85
N HIS A 656 -14.62 10.34 5.09
CA HIS A 656 -14.58 9.14 5.92
C HIS A 656 -15.89 8.36 5.91
N ASN A 657 -16.96 8.87 5.30
CA ASN A 657 -18.17 8.10 5.18
C ASN A 657 -18.02 6.99 4.12
N ARG A 658 -17.83 5.77 4.59
CA ARG A 658 -17.78 4.55 3.75
C ARG A 658 -19.08 3.76 3.80
N SER A 659 -20.11 4.28 4.47
CA SER A 659 -21.44 3.67 4.47
C SER A 659 -21.90 3.51 3.03
N ASP A 660 -22.44 2.35 2.71
CA ASP A 660 -22.90 2.01 1.36
C ASP A 660 -21.82 1.97 0.27
N ARG A 661 -20.52 1.93 0.57
CA ARG A 661 -19.52 1.73 -0.49
C ARG A 661 -19.40 0.25 -0.89
N TYR A 662 -19.68 -0.08 -2.15
CA TYR A 662 -19.64 -1.45 -2.68
C TYR A 662 -18.67 -1.66 -3.85
N THR A 663 -17.81 -0.68 -4.12
CA THR A 663 -16.99 -0.60 -5.35
C THR A 663 -15.94 -1.71 -5.45
N ALA A 664 -15.26 -2.05 -4.36
CA ALA A 664 -14.27 -3.13 -4.34
C ALA A 664 -14.91 -4.52 -4.53
N ARG A 665 -16.06 -4.78 -3.89
CA ARG A 665 -16.83 -6.01 -4.14
C ARG A 665 -17.32 -6.10 -5.58
N ALA A 666 -17.87 -5.00 -6.10
CA ALA A 666 -18.33 -4.92 -7.49
C ALA A 666 -17.19 -5.22 -8.47
N MET A 667 -16.00 -4.65 -8.24
CA MET A 667 -14.80 -4.95 -9.03
C MET A 667 -14.51 -6.46 -9.04
N ALA A 668 -14.48 -7.12 -7.87
CA ALA A 668 -14.20 -8.54 -7.78
C ALA A 668 -15.20 -9.39 -8.57
N LYS A 669 -16.50 -9.07 -8.48
CA LYS A 669 -17.55 -9.77 -9.23
C LYS A 669 -17.41 -9.55 -10.73
N LYS A 670 -17.13 -8.34 -11.20
CA LYS A 670 -16.88 -8.07 -12.63
C LYS A 670 -15.72 -8.88 -13.19
N TYR A 671 -14.60 -9.00 -12.45
CA TYR A 671 -13.50 -9.87 -12.85
C TYR A 671 -13.97 -11.31 -12.99
N LEU A 672 -14.62 -11.84 -11.94
CA LEU A 672 -15.10 -13.22 -11.92
C LEU A 672 -16.12 -13.53 -13.03
N ASP A 673 -17.07 -12.63 -13.26
CA ASP A 673 -18.13 -12.77 -14.28
C ASP A 673 -17.64 -12.62 -15.71
N SER A 674 -16.47 -12.03 -15.90
CA SER A 674 -15.83 -11.94 -17.21
C SER A 674 -15.25 -13.27 -17.69
N MET A 675 -15.17 -14.29 -16.81
CA MET A 675 -14.54 -15.58 -17.12
C MET A 675 -15.55 -16.70 -17.36
N ASP A 676 -15.22 -17.58 -18.30
CA ASP A 676 -15.93 -18.82 -18.59
C ASP A 676 -15.76 -19.84 -17.44
N LYS A 677 -16.67 -20.81 -17.36
CA LYS A 677 -16.71 -21.81 -16.27
C LYS A 677 -15.40 -22.61 -16.14
N ASN A 678 -14.96 -22.85 -14.90
CA ASN A 678 -13.72 -23.58 -14.55
C ASN A 678 -12.43 -22.98 -15.15
N GLY A 679 -12.45 -21.69 -15.50
CA GLY A 679 -11.29 -20.96 -16.00
C GLY A 679 -10.14 -20.84 -14.99
N ILE A 680 -8.94 -20.60 -15.50
CA ILE A 680 -7.74 -20.25 -14.72
C ILE A 680 -7.39 -18.80 -15.04
N VAL A 681 -7.20 -17.97 -14.02
CA VAL A 681 -6.74 -16.59 -14.18
C VAL A 681 -5.41 -16.36 -13.47
N PHE A 682 -4.48 -15.77 -14.20
CA PHE A 682 -3.24 -15.24 -13.66
C PHE A 682 -3.46 -13.77 -13.26
N THR A 683 -3.32 -13.50 -11.97
CA THR A 683 -3.34 -12.16 -11.37
C THR A 683 -1.92 -11.72 -11.02
N ILE A 684 -1.68 -10.43 -10.85
CA ILE A 684 -0.31 -9.90 -10.74
C ILE A 684 0.10 -9.67 -9.29
N GLY A 685 -0.78 -9.06 -8.49
CA GLY A 685 -0.46 -8.65 -7.13
C GLY A 685 -1.68 -8.57 -6.23
N ASP A 686 -1.57 -7.79 -5.17
CA ASP A 686 -2.55 -7.79 -4.09
C ASP A 686 -3.90 -7.19 -4.54
N ASN A 687 -3.83 -6.08 -5.29
CA ASN A 687 -4.99 -5.31 -5.74
C ASN A 687 -5.96 -6.07 -6.66
N ASP A 688 -5.43 -6.97 -7.49
CA ASP A 688 -6.22 -7.81 -8.42
C ASP A 688 -6.35 -9.26 -7.94
N THR A 689 -5.95 -9.57 -6.69
CA THR A 689 -6.06 -10.91 -6.10
C THR A 689 -6.96 -10.92 -4.87
N PHE A 690 -6.71 -10.06 -3.89
CA PHE A 690 -7.32 -10.16 -2.55
C PHE A 690 -8.84 -9.99 -2.56
N ALA A 691 -9.36 -9.09 -3.40
CA ALA A 691 -10.79 -8.90 -3.54
C ALA A 691 -11.47 -10.12 -4.22
N LEU A 692 -10.79 -10.83 -5.14
CA LEU A 692 -11.31 -12.07 -5.72
C LEU A 692 -11.28 -13.20 -4.69
N TRP A 693 -10.20 -13.30 -3.91
CA TRP A 693 -10.13 -14.23 -2.79
C TRP A 693 -11.26 -13.99 -1.80
N TYR A 694 -11.55 -12.74 -1.45
CA TYR A 694 -12.71 -12.38 -0.63
C TYR A 694 -14.03 -12.86 -1.24
N ALA A 695 -14.30 -12.53 -2.51
CA ALA A 695 -15.54 -12.92 -3.16
C ALA A 695 -15.73 -14.45 -3.19
N GLN A 696 -14.65 -15.21 -3.42
CA GLN A 696 -14.68 -16.68 -3.45
C GLN A 696 -14.75 -17.32 -2.06
N ASN A 697 -13.89 -16.89 -1.13
CA ASN A 697 -13.75 -17.54 0.18
C ASN A 697 -14.85 -17.13 1.15
N VAL A 698 -15.34 -15.89 1.06
CA VAL A 698 -16.32 -15.34 1.99
C VAL A 698 -17.72 -15.39 1.38
N GLU A 699 -17.96 -14.70 0.25
CA GLU A 699 -19.29 -14.66 -0.39
C GLU A 699 -19.64 -15.93 -1.19
N LYS A 700 -18.69 -16.87 -1.36
CA LYS A 700 -18.85 -18.10 -2.14
C LYS A 700 -19.25 -17.84 -3.60
N TYR A 701 -18.77 -16.74 -4.17
CA TYR A 701 -19.05 -16.34 -5.55
C TYR A 701 -18.04 -16.92 -6.54
N ARG A 702 -18.51 -17.53 -7.64
CA ARG A 702 -17.67 -18.08 -8.73
C ARG A 702 -16.46 -18.90 -8.24
N THR A 703 -16.73 -19.83 -7.34
CA THR A 703 -15.72 -20.71 -6.72
C THR A 703 -15.19 -21.80 -7.67
N ASP A 704 -15.71 -21.84 -8.90
CA ASP A 704 -15.22 -22.66 -10.00
C ASP A 704 -13.94 -22.09 -10.65
N ILE A 705 -13.74 -20.77 -10.56
CA ILE A 705 -12.56 -20.09 -11.13
C ILE A 705 -11.32 -20.32 -10.26
N ARG A 706 -10.19 -20.61 -10.92
CA ARG A 706 -8.88 -20.71 -10.27
C ARG A 706 -8.12 -19.39 -10.36
N VAL A 707 -7.95 -18.70 -9.23
CA VAL A 707 -7.14 -17.47 -9.14
C VAL A 707 -5.69 -17.83 -8.76
N ILE A 708 -4.72 -17.42 -9.58
CA ILE A 708 -3.29 -17.64 -9.37
C ILE A 708 -2.56 -16.30 -9.35
N ASN A 709 -2.12 -15.87 -8.16
CA ASN A 709 -1.25 -14.69 -8.02
C ASN A 709 0.17 -15.04 -8.47
N THR A 710 0.63 -14.41 -9.55
CA THR A 710 1.90 -14.71 -10.20
C THR A 710 3.13 -14.30 -9.38
N SER A 711 2.99 -13.33 -8.47
CA SER A 711 4.04 -12.96 -7.51
C SER A 711 4.26 -14.07 -6.48
N LEU A 712 3.18 -14.68 -5.99
CA LEU A 712 3.24 -15.82 -5.08
C LEU A 712 3.62 -17.14 -5.81
N PHE A 713 3.30 -17.25 -7.09
CA PHE A 713 3.59 -18.44 -7.94
C PHE A 713 5.07 -18.67 -8.25
N ASN A 714 5.95 -17.83 -7.71
CA ASN A 714 7.39 -18.09 -7.67
C ASN A 714 7.79 -19.00 -6.49
N THR A 715 6.94 -19.14 -5.48
CA THR A 715 7.18 -19.92 -4.25
C THR A 715 6.70 -21.36 -4.39
N ASP A 716 7.40 -22.30 -3.75
CA ASP A 716 7.07 -23.72 -3.81
C ASP A 716 5.78 -24.07 -3.04
N TRP A 717 5.52 -23.44 -1.90
CA TRP A 717 4.29 -23.63 -1.13
C TRP A 717 3.05 -23.26 -1.96
N TYR A 718 3.07 -22.13 -2.66
CA TYR A 718 1.91 -21.69 -3.45
C TYR A 718 1.68 -22.57 -4.68
N ILE A 719 2.76 -22.99 -5.35
CA ILE A 719 2.68 -23.99 -6.44
C ILE A 719 2.05 -25.29 -5.92
N ASN A 720 2.43 -25.76 -4.73
CA ASN A 720 1.86 -26.96 -4.13
C ASN A 720 0.36 -26.81 -3.80
N ASP A 721 -0.08 -25.63 -3.38
CA ASP A 721 -1.50 -25.37 -3.11
C ASP A 721 -2.32 -25.32 -4.39
N MET A 722 -1.77 -24.81 -5.49
CA MET A 722 -2.44 -24.82 -6.81
C MET A 722 -2.65 -26.24 -7.37
N ARG A 723 -1.91 -27.23 -6.87
CA ARG A 723 -2.06 -28.66 -7.23
C ARG A 723 -3.18 -29.36 -6.45
N LYS A 724 -3.84 -28.66 -5.53
CA LYS A 724 -4.98 -29.18 -4.76
C LYS A 724 -6.29 -28.64 -5.33
N LYS A 725 -7.35 -29.42 -5.17
CA LYS A 725 -8.71 -28.93 -5.43
C LYS A 725 -9.02 -27.84 -4.40
N ALA A 726 -9.59 -26.72 -4.84
CA ALA A 726 -10.05 -25.65 -3.95
C ALA A 726 -11.47 -25.30 -4.37
N PHE A 727 -12.40 -25.40 -3.42
CA PHE A 727 -13.83 -25.28 -3.68
C PHE A 727 -14.29 -26.19 -4.83
N GLU A 728 -14.93 -25.62 -5.85
CA GLU A 728 -15.37 -26.30 -7.07
C GLU A 728 -14.29 -26.38 -8.14
N SER A 729 -13.25 -25.55 -8.06
CA SER A 729 -12.18 -25.46 -9.05
C SER A 729 -11.23 -26.66 -9.02
N ASP A 730 -11.02 -27.29 -10.17
CA ASP A 730 -10.11 -28.42 -10.32
C ASP A 730 -8.64 -28.02 -10.11
N PRO A 731 -7.77 -28.95 -9.66
CA PRO A 731 -6.33 -28.74 -9.59
C PRO A 731 -5.74 -28.18 -10.89
N VAL A 732 -4.72 -27.33 -10.76
CA VAL A 732 -3.99 -26.79 -11.90
C VAL A 732 -3.14 -27.90 -12.54
N PRO A 733 -3.17 -28.06 -13.88
CA PRO A 733 -2.37 -29.08 -14.55
C PRO A 733 -0.89 -28.66 -14.57
N LEU A 734 -0.03 -29.44 -13.90
CA LEU A 734 1.42 -29.22 -13.85
C LEU A 734 2.16 -30.55 -14.06
N SER A 735 3.27 -30.49 -14.81
CA SER A 735 4.14 -31.62 -15.08
C SER A 735 5.26 -31.78 -14.05
N PHE A 736 5.70 -30.67 -13.46
CA PHE A 736 6.76 -30.67 -12.45
C PHE A 736 6.29 -31.33 -11.13
N THR A 737 7.18 -32.11 -10.54
CA THR A 737 7.03 -32.69 -9.20
C THR A 737 7.58 -31.75 -8.12
N PRO A 738 7.12 -31.83 -6.85
CA PRO A 738 7.59 -30.95 -5.79
C PRO A 738 9.10 -30.96 -5.61
N ASP A 739 9.74 -32.13 -5.74
CA ASP A 739 11.19 -32.30 -5.59
C ASP A 739 12.00 -31.55 -6.67
N GLN A 740 11.38 -31.15 -7.79
CA GLN A 740 12.01 -30.40 -8.89
C GLN A 740 12.01 -28.89 -8.69
N TYR A 741 11.11 -28.33 -7.87
CA TYR A 741 11.06 -26.88 -7.62
C TYR A 741 11.18 -26.51 -6.14
N ARG A 742 11.43 -27.48 -5.27
CA ARG A 742 11.65 -27.28 -3.83
C ARG A 742 12.81 -26.33 -3.55
N GLY A 743 12.61 -25.37 -2.65
CA GLY A 743 13.66 -24.42 -2.25
C GLY A 743 14.21 -23.61 -3.42
N SER A 744 15.54 -23.59 -3.62
CA SER A 744 16.17 -22.77 -4.68
C SER A 744 16.19 -23.45 -6.06
N LYS A 745 15.76 -24.70 -6.19
CA LYS A 745 15.79 -25.42 -7.48
C LYS A 745 14.90 -24.74 -8.50
N ARG A 746 15.46 -24.38 -9.66
CA ARG A 746 14.72 -23.71 -10.75
C ARG A 746 13.93 -22.49 -10.25
N GLN A 747 14.46 -21.76 -9.26
CA GLN A 747 13.90 -20.46 -8.88
C GLN A 747 14.09 -19.46 -10.01
N GLN A 748 15.23 -19.57 -10.69
CA GLN A 748 15.57 -18.90 -11.93
C GLN A 748 16.21 -19.91 -12.89
N ILE A 749 16.01 -19.70 -14.19
CA ILE A 749 16.66 -20.43 -15.28
C ILE A 749 17.29 -19.45 -16.27
N MET A 750 18.33 -19.88 -16.99
CA MET A 750 19.04 -19.03 -17.98
C MET A 750 19.13 -19.66 -19.36
N LYS A 751 19.30 -18.85 -20.42
CA LYS A 751 19.55 -19.34 -21.77
C LYS A 751 20.89 -20.09 -21.78
N HIS A 752 20.87 -21.33 -22.29
CA HIS A 752 22.11 -22.09 -22.44
C HIS A 752 23.00 -21.45 -23.52
N PRO A 753 24.27 -21.07 -23.22
CA PRO A 753 25.12 -20.30 -24.12
C PRO A 753 25.71 -21.13 -25.29
N TYR A 754 25.95 -22.43 -25.08
CA TYR A 754 26.64 -23.29 -26.07
C TYR A 754 25.73 -24.30 -26.77
N VAL A 755 24.42 -24.24 -26.53
CA VAL A 755 23.46 -25.16 -27.14
C VAL A 755 22.67 -24.36 -28.17
N GLU A 756 23.06 -24.54 -29.42
CA GLU A 756 22.31 -24.13 -30.60
C GLU A 756 21.39 -25.29 -30.98
N VAL A 757 20.13 -25.22 -30.53
CA VAL A 757 19.06 -26.08 -31.08
C VAL A 757 18.45 -25.34 -32.27
N ASP A 758 17.65 -26.05 -33.08
CA ASP A 758 16.77 -25.46 -34.11
C ASP A 758 16.24 -24.09 -33.68
N ASP A 759 16.15 -23.16 -34.64
CA ASP A 759 15.77 -21.76 -34.38
C ASP A 759 14.53 -21.68 -33.48
N THR A 760 13.55 -22.57 -33.66
CA THR A 760 12.34 -22.70 -32.82
C THR A 760 12.11 -24.13 -32.33
N ILE A 761 11.80 -24.32 -31.04
CA ILE A 761 11.58 -25.63 -30.40
C ILE A 761 10.15 -25.79 -29.87
N SER A 762 9.60 -27.01 -29.87
CA SER A 762 8.27 -27.23 -29.27
C SER A 762 8.25 -26.98 -27.76
N LEU A 763 7.15 -26.44 -27.24
CA LEU A 763 6.98 -26.13 -25.82
C LEU A 763 7.18 -27.37 -24.92
N GLU A 764 6.67 -28.52 -25.34
CA GLU A 764 6.87 -29.77 -24.60
C GLU A 764 8.35 -30.15 -24.48
N ARG A 765 9.12 -30.06 -25.58
CA ARG A 765 10.55 -30.35 -25.56
C ARG A 765 11.31 -29.31 -24.73
N TRP A 766 10.89 -28.05 -24.79
CA TRP A 766 11.43 -26.96 -23.98
C TRP A 766 11.22 -27.19 -22.48
N ILE A 767 10.02 -27.57 -22.06
CA ILE A 767 9.71 -27.93 -20.67
C ILE A 767 10.49 -29.16 -20.22
N ASN A 768 10.57 -30.20 -21.06
CA ASN A 768 11.31 -31.42 -20.74
C ASN A 768 12.82 -31.16 -20.54
N TRP A 769 13.39 -30.20 -21.28
CA TRP A 769 14.77 -29.75 -21.05
C TRP A 769 14.96 -29.15 -19.67
N ILE A 770 14.00 -28.35 -19.19
CA ILE A 770 14.09 -27.73 -17.86
C ILE A 770 13.81 -28.76 -16.77
N ALA A 771 12.89 -29.70 -17.02
CA ALA A 771 12.45 -30.68 -16.04
C ALA A 771 13.49 -31.79 -15.76
N THR A 772 14.39 -32.08 -16.69
CA THR A 772 15.41 -33.13 -16.47
C THR A 772 16.42 -32.76 -15.38
N GLU A 773 17.03 -33.78 -14.77
CA GLU A 773 18.13 -33.63 -13.80
C GLU A 773 19.49 -33.95 -14.45
N ASP A 774 19.56 -33.96 -15.79
CA ASP A 774 20.79 -34.18 -16.54
C ASP A 774 21.75 -32.98 -16.38
N PRO A 775 23.00 -33.19 -15.90
CA PRO A 775 23.97 -32.10 -15.72
C PRO A 775 24.22 -31.26 -16.97
N ARG A 776 24.04 -31.83 -18.17
CA ARG A 776 24.20 -31.12 -19.46
C ARG A 776 23.17 -30.01 -19.69
N THR A 777 22.09 -30.00 -18.91
CA THR A 777 21.05 -28.96 -18.94
C THR A 777 21.26 -27.89 -17.88
N THR A 778 22.39 -27.92 -17.18
CA THR A 778 22.78 -26.95 -16.16
C THR A 778 24.04 -26.20 -16.57
N LEU A 779 24.24 -25.01 -16.01
CA LEU A 779 25.41 -24.17 -16.20
C LEU A 779 26.05 -23.88 -14.84
N GLU A 780 27.37 -24.01 -14.73
CA GLU A 780 28.11 -23.55 -13.55
C GLU A 780 28.27 -22.02 -13.61
N LEU A 781 27.82 -21.36 -12.54
CA LEU A 781 27.96 -19.93 -12.32
C LEU A 781 29.35 -19.61 -11.74
N GLN A 782 29.74 -18.34 -11.80
CA GLN A 782 31.02 -17.87 -11.24
C GLN A 782 31.18 -18.15 -9.74
N ASN A 783 30.08 -18.29 -9.00
CA ASN A 783 30.08 -18.63 -7.57
C ASN A 783 30.23 -20.13 -7.27
N GLY A 784 30.39 -20.97 -8.31
CA GLY A 784 30.48 -22.43 -8.22
C GLY A 784 29.13 -23.13 -8.04
N GLN A 785 28.02 -22.40 -8.12
CA GLN A 785 26.69 -22.99 -8.10
C GLN A 785 26.23 -23.38 -9.51
N PHE A 786 25.33 -24.36 -9.59
CA PHE A 786 24.71 -24.74 -10.87
C PHE A 786 23.33 -24.08 -10.99
N ILE A 787 23.08 -23.47 -12.16
CA ILE A 787 21.77 -22.96 -12.56
C ILE A 787 21.19 -23.84 -13.66
N TYR A 788 19.87 -24.06 -13.63
CA TYR A 788 19.18 -24.77 -14.70
C TYR A 788 19.05 -23.86 -15.92
N THR A 789 19.07 -24.46 -17.11
CA THR A 789 19.05 -23.69 -18.36
C THR A 789 17.82 -24.00 -19.21
N PHE A 790 17.60 -23.18 -20.24
CA PHE A 790 16.67 -23.47 -21.33
C PHE A 790 17.37 -23.42 -22.70
N PRO A 791 16.92 -24.21 -23.69
CA PRO A 791 17.68 -24.47 -24.90
C PRO A 791 17.48 -23.44 -26.01
N SER A 792 16.31 -22.79 -26.11
CA SER A 792 16.02 -21.76 -27.12
C SER A 792 15.14 -20.66 -26.56
N LYS A 793 15.29 -19.43 -27.09
CA LYS A 793 14.42 -18.29 -26.81
C LYS A 793 13.12 -18.35 -27.62
N LYS A 794 13.10 -19.06 -28.76
CA LYS A 794 11.90 -19.18 -29.59
C LYS A 794 11.21 -20.51 -29.34
N ILE A 795 9.95 -20.44 -28.98
CA ILE A 795 9.14 -21.60 -28.58
C ILE A 795 7.91 -21.67 -29.49
N ARG A 796 7.60 -22.88 -29.96
CA ARG A 796 6.39 -23.22 -30.69
C ARG A 796 5.41 -23.99 -29.81
N ILE A 797 4.19 -23.49 -29.70
CA ILE A 797 3.11 -24.10 -28.95
C ILE A 797 2.12 -24.70 -29.96
N PRO A 798 2.00 -26.02 -30.07
CA PRO A 798 1.03 -26.64 -30.98
C PRO A 798 -0.40 -26.34 -30.53
N VAL A 799 -1.29 -26.12 -31.49
CA VAL A 799 -2.72 -25.86 -31.22
C VAL A 799 -3.55 -27.08 -31.61
N ASP A 800 -4.30 -27.60 -30.64
CA ASP A 800 -5.33 -28.63 -30.86
C ASP A 800 -6.65 -27.92 -31.19
N LYS A 801 -6.94 -27.78 -32.49
CA LYS A 801 -8.14 -27.10 -33.00
C LYS A 801 -9.43 -27.73 -32.48
N ASP A 802 -9.49 -29.07 -32.43
CA ASP A 802 -10.67 -29.80 -32.00
C ASP A 802 -10.92 -29.63 -30.49
N ALA A 803 -9.86 -29.62 -29.68
CA ALA A 803 -9.97 -29.31 -28.26
C ALA A 803 -10.42 -27.86 -28.02
N ALA A 804 -9.83 -26.88 -28.73
CA ALA A 804 -10.18 -25.47 -28.60
C ALA A 804 -11.67 -25.21 -28.91
N LEU A 805 -12.22 -25.87 -29.94
CA LEU A 805 -13.64 -25.75 -30.30
C LEU A 805 -14.55 -26.50 -29.33
N ARG A 806 -14.23 -27.77 -29.01
CA ARG A 806 -15.04 -28.63 -28.13
C ARG A 806 -15.20 -28.08 -26.72
N ASN A 807 -14.19 -27.39 -26.20
CA ASN A 807 -14.22 -26.79 -24.87
C ASN A 807 -14.66 -25.32 -24.86
N GLY A 808 -15.11 -24.78 -26.01
CA GLY A 808 -15.60 -23.40 -26.11
C GLY A 808 -14.52 -22.33 -25.89
N ILE A 809 -13.25 -22.64 -26.17
CA ILE A 809 -12.18 -21.65 -26.13
C ILE A 809 -12.38 -20.63 -27.25
N VAL A 810 -12.70 -21.14 -28.45
CA VAL A 810 -13.01 -20.36 -29.65
C VAL A 810 -14.44 -20.66 -30.08
N ASN A 811 -15.17 -19.62 -30.48
CA ASN A 811 -16.53 -19.77 -31.02
C ASN A 811 -16.49 -20.51 -32.37
N PRO A 812 -17.39 -21.46 -32.66
CA PRO A 812 -17.43 -22.14 -33.96
C PRO A 812 -17.42 -21.22 -35.18
N LYS A 813 -17.98 -20.00 -35.08
CA LYS A 813 -17.94 -19.00 -36.17
C LYS A 813 -16.51 -18.54 -36.54
N ASP A 814 -15.58 -18.62 -35.61
CA ASP A 814 -14.18 -18.21 -35.76
C ASP A 814 -13.24 -19.41 -35.98
N ALA A 815 -13.78 -20.61 -36.23
CA ALA A 815 -12.98 -21.83 -36.36
C ALA A 815 -11.90 -21.75 -37.45
N ASP A 816 -12.15 -21.00 -38.52
CA ASP A 816 -11.21 -20.83 -39.63
C ASP A 816 -10.05 -19.88 -39.32
N LEU A 817 -10.16 -19.09 -38.24
CA LEU A 817 -9.09 -18.20 -37.76
C LEU A 817 -8.10 -18.89 -36.83
N ILE A 818 -8.37 -20.15 -36.45
CA ILE A 818 -7.52 -20.91 -35.54
C ILE A 818 -6.19 -21.23 -36.23
N VAL A 819 -5.09 -20.73 -35.65
CA VAL A 819 -3.74 -21.03 -36.15
C VAL A 819 -3.31 -22.44 -35.74
N PRO A 820 -2.47 -23.13 -36.54
CA PRO A 820 -1.99 -24.48 -36.19
C PRO A 820 -0.98 -24.49 -35.03
N TYR A 821 -0.34 -23.35 -34.76
CA TYR A 821 0.62 -23.18 -33.68
C TYR A 821 0.76 -21.69 -33.30
N ILE A 822 1.21 -21.45 -32.06
CA ILE A 822 1.59 -20.13 -31.55
C ILE A 822 3.12 -20.11 -31.38
N ASP A 823 3.79 -19.17 -32.04
CA ASP A 823 5.23 -18.94 -31.86
C ASP A 823 5.44 -17.73 -30.93
N ILE A 824 6.30 -17.91 -29.91
CA ILE A 824 6.69 -16.86 -28.97
C ILE A 824 8.22 -16.72 -28.92
N GLU A 825 8.70 -15.52 -28.59
CA GLU A 825 10.12 -15.23 -28.39
C GLU A 825 10.37 -14.62 -27.00
N ILE A 826 11.14 -15.33 -26.19
CA ILE A 826 11.62 -14.87 -24.89
C ILE A 826 12.71 -13.82 -25.13
N LYS A 827 12.46 -12.59 -24.67
CA LYS A 827 13.41 -11.47 -24.83
C LYS A 827 14.63 -11.59 -23.91
N ASN A 828 14.41 -12.02 -22.67
CA ASN A 828 15.43 -12.06 -21.62
C ASN A 828 16.29 -13.34 -21.67
N ASP A 829 17.54 -13.25 -21.22
CA ASP A 829 18.41 -14.43 -21.05
C ASP A 829 18.13 -15.21 -19.77
N GLY A 830 17.27 -14.69 -18.87
CA GLY A 830 16.86 -15.36 -17.64
C GLY A 830 15.35 -15.31 -17.44
N LEU A 831 14.78 -16.37 -16.85
CA LEU A 831 13.36 -16.47 -16.49
C LEU A 831 13.19 -16.96 -15.05
N LEU A 832 12.19 -16.39 -14.37
CA LEU A 832 11.79 -16.80 -13.03
C LEU A 832 10.84 -18.01 -13.07
N ARG A 833 10.72 -18.68 -11.91
CA ARG A 833 9.89 -19.88 -11.75
C ARG A 833 8.45 -19.72 -12.17
N ASN A 834 7.83 -18.63 -11.71
CA ASN A 834 6.45 -18.32 -12.04
C ASN A 834 6.19 -18.36 -13.56
N ARG A 835 7.07 -17.77 -14.38
CA ARG A 835 6.89 -17.69 -15.85
C ARG A 835 6.94 -19.04 -16.54
N PHE A 836 7.93 -19.88 -16.27
CA PHE A 836 8.00 -21.18 -16.93
C PHE A 836 6.98 -22.17 -16.38
N MET A 837 6.56 -22.04 -15.11
CA MET A 837 5.44 -22.81 -14.56
C MET A 837 4.13 -22.43 -15.23
N MET A 838 3.89 -21.15 -15.52
CA MET A 838 2.73 -20.72 -16.30
C MET A 838 2.74 -21.32 -17.72
N LEU A 839 3.89 -21.37 -18.39
CA LEU A 839 4.04 -22.05 -19.67
C LEU A 839 3.75 -23.56 -19.57
N ASP A 840 4.15 -24.22 -18.48
CA ASP A 840 3.81 -25.62 -18.22
C ASP A 840 2.31 -25.85 -18.02
N ILE A 841 1.62 -24.91 -17.34
CA ILE A 841 0.16 -24.93 -17.24
C ILE A 841 -0.47 -24.90 -18.62
N ILE A 842 -0.04 -24.00 -19.51
CA ILE A 842 -0.55 -23.92 -20.88
C ILE A 842 -0.32 -25.25 -21.61
N ASN A 843 0.89 -25.81 -21.52
CA ASN A 843 1.26 -27.06 -22.16
C ASN A 843 0.37 -28.24 -21.70
N LYS A 844 0.18 -28.39 -20.37
CA LYS A 844 -0.59 -29.50 -19.81
C LYS A 844 -2.10 -29.30 -19.85
N ASN A 845 -2.56 -28.05 -19.92
CA ASN A 845 -3.97 -27.75 -20.09
C ASN A 845 -4.48 -28.22 -21.47
N ASN A 846 -3.67 -28.11 -22.53
CA ASN A 846 -4.04 -28.49 -23.91
C ASN A 846 -5.47 -28.04 -24.29
N TRP A 847 -5.76 -26.75 -24.11
CA TRP A 847 -7.05 -26.13 -24.45
C TRP A 847 -8.29 -26.75 -23.78
N LYS A 848 -8.12 -27.45 -22.64
CA LYS A 848 -9.23 -28.04 -21.86
C LYS A 848 -9.96 -27.03 -20.98
N ARG A 849 -9.22 -26.10 -20.38
CA ARG A 849 -9.75 -25.01 -19.55
C ARG A 849 -9.43 -23.66 -20.20
N PRO A 850 -10.33 -22.68 -20.13
CA PRO A 850 -10.01 -21.28 -20.45
C PRO A 850 -8.86 -20.76 -19.57
N ILE A 851 -7.90 -20.06 -20.17
CA ILE A 851 -6.80 -19.39 -19.48
C ILE A 851 -6.96 -17.89 -19.67
N TYR A 852 -6.85 -17.13 -18.58
CA TYR A 852 -7.06 -15.70 -18.51
C TYR A 852 -5.87 -15.00 -17.85
N PHE A 853 -5.71 -13.72 -18.19
CA PHE A 853 -4.76 -12.80 -17.57
C PHE A 853 -5.50 -11.53 -17.12
N SER A 854 -5.19 -11.04 -15.93
CA SER A 854 -5.63 -9.73 -15.47
C SER A 854 -4.89 -8.61 -16.20
N ALA A 855 -5.55 -7.47 -16.41
CA ALA A 855 -4.97 -6.29 -17.08
C ALA A 855 -3.92 -5.49 -16.26
N GLY A 856 -3.58 -5.91 -15.04
CA GLY A 856 -2.81 -5.12 -14.07
C GLY A 856 -1.33 -4.84 -14.42
N SER A 857 -0.82 -5.32 -15.56
CA SER A 857 0.54 -5.11 -16.04
C SER A 857 0.57 -5.06 -17.56
N PHE A 858 1.64 -4.49 -18.10
CA PHE A 858 1.91 -4.38 -19.52
C PHE A 858 3.25 -5.01 -19.92
N GLY A 859 3.93 -5.74 -19.03
CA GLY A 859 5.10 -6.54 -19.38
C GLY A 859 4.76 -7.62 -20.40
N ASP A 860 5.63 -7.89 -21.37
CA ASP A 860 5.38 -8.96 -22.35
C ASP A 860 5.37 -10.34 -21.67
N ASP A 861 6.22 -10.54 -20.67
CA ASP A 861 6.35 -11.77 -19.92
C ASP A 861 5.16 -12.04 -18.98
N ASP A 862 4.42 -11.00 -18.54
CA ASP A 862 3.17 -11.17 -17.77
C ASP A 862 2.08 -11.90 -18.58
N TYR A 863 2.09 -11.73 -19.91
CA TYR A 863 1.21 -12.44 -20.85
C TYR A 863 1.95 -13.56 -21.61
N LEU A 864 3.11 -13.98 -21.10
CA LEU A 864 3.95 -15.05 -21.68
C LEU A 864 4.29 -14.82 -23.16
N TRP A 865 4.50 -13.56 -23.55
CA TRP A 865 4.77 -13.11 -24.91
C TRP A 865 3.65 -13.45 -25.92
N MET A 866 2.42 -13.70 -25.44
CA MET A 866 1.26 -14.08 -26.27
C MET A 866 0.24 -12.96 -26.46
N LYS A 867 0.63 -11.69 -26.33
CA LYS A 867 -0.31 -10.55 -26.44
C LYS A 867 -1.11 -10.51 -27.76
N GLU A 868 -0.53 -11.02 -28.86
CA GLU A 868 -1.20 -11.14 -30.17
C GLU A 868 -2.26 -12.26 -30.22
N TYR A 869 -2.39 -13.08 -29.17
CA TYR A 869 -3.28 -14.25 -29.08
C TYR A 869 -4.27 -14.10 -27.93
N LEU A 870 -4.59 -12.86 -27.56
CA LEU A 870 -5.54 -12.55 -26.50
C LEU A 870 -6.91 -12.18 -27.08
N GLN A 871 -7.96 -12.39 -26.30
CA GLN A 871 -9.29 -11.85 -26.50
C GLN A 871 -9.72 -11.14 -25.22
N LEU A 872 -10.14 -9.88 -25.34
CA LEU A 872 -10.68 -9.15 -24.19
C LEU A 872 -12.12 -9.61 -23.93
N ASP A 873 -12.33 -10.24 -22.78
CA ASP A 873 -13.64 -10.62 -22.23
C ASP A 873 -13.82 -9.85 -20.92
N GLY A 874 -14.72 -8.87 -20.89
CA GLY A 874 -14.96 -7.95 -19.77
C GLY A 874 -13.70 -7.24 -19.24
N LEU A 875 -13.18 -7.71 -18.10
CA LEU A 875 -11.97 -7.16 -17.43
C LEU A 875 -10.73 -8.06 -17.57
N VAL A 876 -10.82 -9.17 -18.27
CA VAL A 876 -9.75 -10.16 -18.38
C VAL A 876 -9.40 -10.45 -19.84
N TYR A 877 -8.16 -10.85 -20.07
CA TYR A 877 -7.68 -11.27 -21.37
C TYR A 877 -7.65 -12.78 -21.46
N LYS A 878 -8.53 -13.37 -22.26
CA LYS A 878 -8.60 -14.80 -22.56
C LYS A 878 -7.52 -15.17 -23.59
N LEU A 879 -6.76 -16.23 -23.33
CA LEU A 879 -5.87 -16.81 -24.33
C LEU A 879 -6.68 -17.57 -25.39
N VAL A 880 -6.54 -17.19 -26.66
CA VAL A 880 -7.20 -17.82 -27.81
C VAL A 880 -6.18 -18.06 -28.95
N PRO A 881 -6.24 -19.19 -29.68
CA PRO A 881 -5.32 -19.48 -30.78
C PRO A 881 -5.70 -18.73 -32.07
N ILE A 882 -5.96 -17.43 -31.98
CA ILE A 882 -6.26 -16.55 -33.11
C ILE A 882 -5.27 -15.40 -33.07
N LYS A 883 -4.47 -15.27 -34.13
CA LYS A 883 -3.50 -14.19 -34.23
C LYS A 883 -4.19 -12.88 -34.58
N THR A 884 -4.06 -11.90 -33.71
CA THR A 884 -4.57 -10.53 -33.87
C THR A 884 -3.39 -9.58 -33.73
N ALA A 885 -3.09 -8.82 -34.77
CA ALA A 885 -2.00 -7.85 -34.72
C ALA A 885 -2.32 -6.77 -33.69
N ILE A 886 -1.32 -6.40 -32.90
CA ILE A 886 -1.41 -5.28 -31.96
C ILE A 886 -1.07 -4.00 -32.74
N ASP A 887 -1.89 -2.98 -32.60
CA ASP A 887 -1.57 -1.68 -33.17
C ASP A 887 -0.31 -1.13 -32.47
N LYS A 888 0.73 -0.85 -33.26
CA LYS A 888 1.98 -0.28 -32.75
C LYS A 888 1.79 1.14 -32.21
N ARG A 889 0.75 1.85 -32.65
CA ARG A 889 0.39 3.19 -32.18
C ARG A 889 -0.30 3.14 -30.82
N ASN A 890 -1.06 2.07 -30.55
CA ASN A 890 -1.70 1.83 -29.27
C ASN A 890 -1.40 0.41 -28.73
N PRO A 891 -0.16 0.16 -28.26
CA PRO A 891 0.27 -1.16 -27.82
C PRO A 891 -0.45 -1.66 -26.56
N PHE A 892 -1.22 -0.80 -25.89
CA PHE A 892 -2.03 -1.13 -24.72
C PHE A 892 -3.37 -1.79 -25.09
N ASP A 893 -3.84 -1.59 -26.32
CA ASP A 893 -5.06 -2.22 -26.85
C ASP A 893 -4.76 -3.63 -27.37
N MET A 894 -4.43 -4.51 -26.45
CA MET A 894 -4.16 -5.91 -26.75
C MET A 894 -5.43 -6.75 -26.89
N GLY A 895 -5.32 -7.80 -27.72
CA GLY A 895 -6.34 -8.80 -27.94
C GLY A 895 -7.53 -8.38 -28.82
N ARG A 896 -8.14 -9.38 -29.48
CA ARG A 896 -9.39 -9.19 -30.24
C ARG A 896 -10.59 -8.99 -29.31
N ILE A 897 -11.71 -8.56 -29.89
CA ILE A 897 -12.99 -8.44 -29.20
C ILE A 897 -14.04 -9.29 -29.96
N ASP A 898 -14.65 -10.26 -29.27
CA ASP A 898 -15.91 -10.87 -29.72
C ASP A 898 -17.05 -9.99 -29.20
N SER A 899 -17.53 -9.08 -30.05
CA SER A 899 -18.44 -7.98 -29.66
C SER A 899 -19.73 -8.47 -29.00
N ASP A 900 -20.31 -9.57 -29.47
CA ASP A 900 -21.56 -10.09 -28.92
C ASP A 900 -21.34 -10.69 -27.52
N LYS A 901 -20.27 -11.46 -27.33
CA LYS A 901 -19.93 -12.03 -26.02
C LYS A 901 -19.56 -10.93 -25.03
N MET A 902 -18.69 -10.01 -25.43
CA MET A 902 -18.25 -8.89 -24.60
C MET A 902 -19.44 -8.03 -24.17
N PHE A 903 -20.35 -7.71 -25.10
CA PHE A 903 -21.59 -6.99 -24.82
C PHE A 903 -22.44 -7.70 -23.77
N GLU A 904 -22.66 -9.02 -23.90
CA GLU A 904 -23.42 -9.77 -22.90
C GLU A 904 -22.78 -9.78 -21.52
N ILE A 905 -21.45 -9.84 -21.44
CA ILE A 905 -20.70 -9.79 -20.18
C ILE A 905 -20.90 -8.42 -19.51
N VAL A 906 -20.59 -7.34 -20.22
CA VAL A 906 -20.56 -6.00 -19.60
C VAL A 906 -21.95 -5.49 -19.22
N MET A 907 -22.98 -5.86 -19.98
CA MET A 907 -24.37 -5.51 -19.65
C MET A 907 -24.89 -6.23 -18.41
N LYS A 908 -24.23 -7.32 -17.97
CA LYS A 908 -24.56 -8.07 -16.75
C LYS A 908 -23.69 -7.70 -15.55
N TRP A 909 -22.72 -6.80 -15.71
CA TRP A 909 -21.84 -6.39 -14.61
C TRP A 909 -22.61 -5.85 -13.41
N ASP A 910 -22.25 -6.33 -12.23
CA ASP A 910 -22.64 -5.71 -10.96
C ASP A 910 -21.81 -4.43 -10.75
N TRP A 911 -22.46 -3.28 -10.83
CA TRP A 911 -21.82 -1.98 -10.60
C TRP A 911 -21.85 -1.54 -9.14
N GLY A 912 -22.52 -2.30 -8.26
CA GLY A 912 -22.88 -1.85 -6.93
C GLY A 912 -23.59 -0.49 -7.03
N ASN A 913 -23.01 0.52 -6.40
CA ASN A 913 -23.45 1.91 -6.48
C ASN A 913 -22.35 2.87 -6.95
N SER A 914 -21.46 2.40 -7.82
CA SER A 914 -20.33 3.17 -8.38
C SER A 914 -20.74 4.55 -8.93
N GLY A 915 -21.90 4.67 -9.58
CA GLY A 915 -22.39 5.94 -10.13
C GLY A 915 -23.11 6.85 -9.13
N SER A 916 -23.29 6.44 -7.87
CA SER A 916 -24.07 7.19 -6.89
C SER A 916 -23.32 8.44 -6.39
N PRO A 917 -23.97 9.61 -6.30
CA PRO A 917 -23.37 10.81 -5.68
C PRO A 917 -23.20 10.68 -4.16
N ASP A 918 -23.89 9.72 -3.55
CA ASP A 918 -23.96 9.56 -2.09
C ASP A 918 -22.72 8.88 -1.49
N ILE A 919 -21.89 8.26 -2.32
CA ILE A 919 -20.63 7.65 -1.86
C ILE A 919 -19.45 8.59 -2.00
N TYR A 920 -18.38 8.29 -1.27
CA TYR A 920 -17.07 8.86 -1.54
C TYR A 920 -16.32 8.01 -2.57
N HIS A 921 -16.13 8.56 -3.76
CA HIS A 921 -15.28 7.99 -4.80
C HIS A 921 -13.81 8.21 -4.47
N ASP A 922 -13.30 7.41 -3.55
CA ASP A 922 -11.89 7.44 -3.15
C ASP A 922 -10.94 7.18 -4.35
N PRO A 923 -9.63 7.48 -4.21
CA PRO A 923 -8.66 7.32 -5.30
C PRO A 923 -8.62 5.92 -5.93
N GLU A 924 -8.83 4.84 -5.16
CA GLU A 924 -8.84 3.48 -5.71
C GLU A 924 -10.12 3.20 -6.48
N THR A 925 -11.27 3.70 -6.01
CA THR A 925 -12.53 3.67 -6.77
C THR A 925 -12.35 4.38 -8.13
N ARG A 926 -11.72 5.58 -8.14
CA ARG A 926 -11.46 6.33 -9.37
C ARG A 926 -10.47 5.60 -10.28
N LYS A 927 -9.35 5.12 -9.75
CA LYS A 927 -8.29 4.44 -10.50
C LYS A 927 -8.77 3.15 -11.18
N ASN A 928 -9.60 2.36 -10.50
CA ASN A 928 -10.16 1.13 -11.09
C ASN A 928 -11.09 1.42 -12.28
N SER A 929 -11.67 2.62 -12.37
CA SER A 929 -12.51 3.01 -13.52
C SER A 929 -11.75 3.13 -14.84
N ILE A 930 -10.42 3.29 -14.81
CA ILE A 930 -9.57 3.37 -16.00
C ILE A 930 -9.80 2.13 -16.88
N SER A 931 -9.66 0.94 -16.31
CA SER A 931 -9.85 -0.32 -17.03
C SER A 931 -11.29 -0.47 -17.54
N TYR A 932 -12.28 -0.01 -16.78
CA TYR A 932 -13.68 -0.14 -17.17
C TYR A 932 -14.00 0.77 -18.35
N ARG A 933 -13.58 2.04 -18.29
CA ARG A 933 -13.80 3.02 -19.35
C ARG A 933 -13.08 2.62 -20.62
N SER A 934 -11.83 2.20 -20.54
CA SER A 934 -11.08 1.78 -21.73
C SER A 934 -11.72 0.55 -22.39
N ASN A 935 -12.12 -0.47 -21.59
CA ASN A 935 -12.70 -1.69 -22.15
C ASN A 935 -14.08 -1.48 -22.76
N LEU A 936 -14.91 -0.61 -22.16
CA LEU A 936 -16.23 -0.26 -22.71
C LEU A 936 -16.11 0.60 -23.98
N ALA A 937 -15.15 1.53 -24.03
CA ALA A 937 -14.87 2.33 -25.23
C ALA A 937 -14.49 1.43 -26.41
N ARG A 938 -13.52 0.53 -26.22
CA ARG A 938 -13.10 -0.43 -27.25
C ARG A 938 -14.24 -1.32 -27.74
N LEU A 939 -15.15 -1.71 -26.84
CA LEU A 939 -16.36 -2.45 -27.23
C LEU A 939 -17.30 -1.59 -28.08
N ALA A 940 -17.56 -0.34 -27.68
CA ALA A 940 -18.43 0.56 -28.43
C ALA A 940 -17.90 0.83 -29.84
N GLU A 941 -16.61 1.13 -29.98
CA GLU A 941 -15.92 1.31 -31.27
C GLU A 941 -16.05 0.05 -32.14
N LYS A 942 -15.85 -1.14 -31.55
CA LYS A 942 -16.02 -2.40 -32.27
C LYS A 942 -17.45 -2.63 -32.73
N LEU A 943 -18.45 -2.27 -31.93
CA LEU A 943 -19.85 -2.37 -32.29
C LEU A 943 -20.24 -1.36 -33.38
N ILE A 944 -19.69 -0.15 -33.35
CA ILE A 944 -19.87 0.87 -34.39
C ILE A 944 -19.28 0.39 -35.72
N PHE A 945 -18.06 -0.16 -35.69
CA PHE A 945 -17.42 -0.75 -36.86
C PHE A 945 -18.24 -1.91 -37.47
N GLU A 946 -18.97 -2.65 -36.64
CA GLU A 946 -19.88 -3.72 -37.07
C GLU A 946 -21.30 -3.24 -37.41
N GLU A 947 -21.53 -1.92 -37.48
CA GLU A 947 -22.82 -1.27 -37.72
C GLU A 947 -23.91 -1.62 -36.69
N LYS A 948 -23.53 -2.09 -35.49
CA LYS A 948 -24.42 -2.45 -34.37
C LYS A 948 -24.69 -1.22 -33.47
N LEU A 949 -25.14 -0.12 -34.07
CA LEU A 949 -25.20 1.20 -33.43
C LEU A 949 -26.04 1.24 -32.13
N THR A 950 -27.19 0.56 -32.09
CA THR A 950 -28.03 0.51 -30.87
C THR A 950 -27.31 -0.15 -29.70
N LYS A 951 -26.53 -1.21 -29.94
CA LYS A 951 -25.73 -1.84 -28.89
C LYS A 951 -24.59 -0.94 -28.45
N ALA A 952 -23.94 -0.24 -29.40
CA ALA A 952 -22.89 0.70 -29.09
C ALA A 952 -23.40 1.83 -28.17
N GLU A 953 -24.53 2.46 -28.50
CA GLU A 953 -25.13 3.51 -27.66
C GLU A 953 -25.42 2.99 -26.24
N GLN A 954 -25.95 1.77 -26.09
CA GLN A 954 -26.19 1.17 -24.78
C GLN A 954 -24.92 1.01 -23.93
N VAL A 955 -23.78 0.69 -24.57
CA VAL A 955 -22.48 0.57 -23.89
C VAL A 955 -21.97 1.94 -23.46
N LEU A 956 -22.10 2.96 -24.31
CA LEU A 956 -21.72 4.34 -23.99
C LEU A 956 -22.56 4.88 -22.81
N ASP A 957 -23.88 4.65 -22.84
CA ASP A 957 -24.81 5.03 -21.78
C ASP A 957 -24.50 4.31 -20.46
N LEU A 958 -24.14 3.02 -20.52
CA LEU A 958 -23.76 2.24 -19.35
C LEU A 958 -22.55 2.85 -18.64
N ALA A 959 -21.54 3.28 -19.41
CA ALA A 959 -20.36 3.93 -18.85
C ALA A 959 -20.71 5.26 -18.18
N MET A 960 -21.48 6.12 -18.86
CA MET A 960 -21.82 7.45 -18.33
C MET A 960 -22.72 7.37 -17.09
N LYS A 961 -23.61 6.38 -17.03
CA LYS A 961 -24.45 6.12 -15.86
C LYS A 961 -23.65 5.73 -14.62
N ASN A 962 -22.65 4.86 -14.78
CA ASN A 962 -21.95 4.26 -13.64
C ASN A 962 -20.59 4.90 -13.32
N MET A 963 -20.06 5.70 -14.25
CA MET A 963 -18.81 6.44 -14.13
C MET A 963 -18.99 7.87 -14.67
N PRO A 964 -19.89 8.67 -14.07
CA PRO A 964 -20.16 10.03 -14.52
C PRO A 964 -18.90 10.91 -14.44
N VAL A 965 -18.88 11.98 -15.24
CA VAL A 965 -17.72 12.88 -15.41
C VAL A 965 -17.31 13.51 -14.09
N GLU A 966 -18.28 13.80 -13.23
CA GLU A 966 -18.15 14.59 -12.02
C GLU A 966 -17.27 13.94 -10.93
N TYR A 967 -17.13 12.61 -10.93
CA TYR A 967 -16.56 11.87 -9.79
C TYR A 967 -15.32 11.02 -10.10
N PHE A 968 -15.05 10.74 -11.37
CA PHE A 968 -14.09 9.70 -11.77
C PHE A 968 -12.83 10.23 -12.45
N GLU A 969 -12.73 11.53 -12.71
CA GLU A 969 -11.54 12.17 -13.30
C GLU A 969 -11.12 11.49 -14.63
N TYR A 970 -9.81 11.31 -14.87
CA TYR A 970 -9.21 10.66 -16.05
C TYR A 970 -9.89 11.03 -17.38
N TYR A 971 -10.08 12.33 -17.59
CA TYR A 971 -10.95 12.88 -18.64
C TYR A 971 -10.58 12.52 -20.08
N THR A 972 -9.30 12.22 -20.34
CA THR A 972 -8.84 11.75 -21.66
C THR A 972 -9.53 10.46 -22.09
N LEU A 973 -9.93 9.62 -21.12
CA LEU A 973 -10.64 8.37 -21.41
C LEU A 973 -12.11 8.59 -21.83
N LEU A 974 -12.59 9.83 -21.83
CA LEU A 974 -13.94 10.19 -22.27
C LEU A 974 -14.00 10.62 -23.74
N GLU A 975 -12.86 10.86 -24.39
CA GLU A 975 -12.82 11.24 -25.81
C GLU A 975 -13.49 10.19 -26.72
N PRO A 976 -13.24 8.87 -26.58
CA PRO A 976 -13.93 7.84 -27.37
C PRO A 976 -15.45 7.82 -27.16
N TYR A 977 -15.94 8.33 -26.04
CA TYR A 977 -17.37 8.40 -25.77
C TYR A 977 -18.02 9.60 -26.45
N VAL A 978 -17.30 10.72 -26.56
CA VAL A 978 -17.76 11.89 -27.32
C VAL A 978 -17.88 11.53 -28.80
N SER A 979 -16.82 10.97 -29.40
CA SER A 979 -16.86 10.51 -30.79
C SER A 979 -17.90 9.41 -30.99
N GLY A 980 -17.94 8.42 -30.10
CA GLY A 980 -18.89 7.32 -30.15
C GLY A 980 -20.36 7.78 -30.17
N TYR A 981 -20.73 8.81 -29.39
CA TYR A 981 -22.08 9.37 -29.43
C TYR A 981 -22.41 10.05 -30.76
N PHE A 982 -21.44 10.75 -31.38
CA PHE A 982 -21.63 11.27 -32.74
C PHE A 982 -21.83 10.16 -33.77
N GLU A 983 -21.01 9.11 -33.71
CA GLU A 983 -21.05 7.99 -34.66
C GLU A 983 -22.34 7.17 -34.58
N VAL A 984 -22.94 7.02 -33.39
CA VAL A 984 -24.27 6.39 -33.23
C VAL A 984 -25.43 7.36 -33.55
N GLY A 985 -25.15 8.62 -33.85
CA GLY A 985 -26.13 9.63 -34.25
C GLY A 985 -26.78 10.41 -33.10
N ASN A 986 -26.22 10.37 -31.88
CA ASN A 986 -26.72 11.10 -30.71
C ASN A 986 -25.88 12.35 -30.42
N GLU A 987 -26.04 13.38 -31.26
CA GLU A 987 -25.29 14.64 -31.16
C GLU A 987 -25.51 15.38 -29.82
N GLU A 988 -26.71 15.30 -29.24
CA GLU A 988 -27.04 15.97 -27.98
C GLU A 988 -26.17 15.47 -26.83
N LYS A 989 -26.10 14.13 -26.65
CA LYS A 989 -25.24 13.52 -25.62
C LYS A 989 -23.76 13.78 -25.88
N ALA A 990 -23.33 13.77 -27.14
CA ALA A 990 -21.95 14.04 -27.52
C ALA A 990 -21.52 15.46 -27.12
N ILE A 991 -22.35 16.46 -27.43
CA ILE A 991 -22.10 17.86 -27.10
C ILE A 991 -22.18 18.09 -25.59
N GLU A 992 -23.15 17.48 -24.90
CA GLU A 992 -23.23 17.58 -23.43
C GLU A 992 -21.96 17.04 -22.77
N LEU A 993 -21.48 15.87 -23.19
CA LEU A 993 -20.27 15.27 -22.67
C LEU A 993 -19.03 16.12 -22.99
N TYR A 994 -18.91 16.59 -24.24
CA TYR A 994 -17.86 17.53 -24.65
C TYR A 994 -17.82 18.75 -23.73
N ASP A 995 -18.95 19.42 -23.51
CA ASP A 995 -19.01 20.65 -22.72
C ASP A 995 -18.60 20.40 -21.26
N LYS A 996 -19.01 19.25 -20.68
CA LYS A 996 -18.60 18.86 -19.32
C LYS A 996 -17.09 18.64 -19.21
N VAL A 997 -16.48 17.98 -20.20
CA VAL A 997 -15.04 17.68 -20.19
C VAL A 997 -14.21 18.92 -20.53
N ALA A 998 -14.61 19.69 -21.54
CA ALA A 998 -13.98 20.94 -21.93
C ALA A 998 -13.89 21.90 -20.74
N LYS A 999 -14.97 22.01 -19.95
CA LYS A 999 -14.99 22.83 -18.74
C LYS A 999 -13.87 22.46 -17.75
N LYS A 1000 -13.52 21.18 -17.61
CA LYS A 1000 -12.44 20.73 -16.70
C LYS A 1000 -11.07 21.24 -17.16
N TYR A 1001 -10.80 21.19 -18.46
CA TYR A 1001 -9.58 21.76 -19.03
C TYR A 1001 -9.56 23.28 -18.92
N GLN A 1002 -10.68 23.95 -19.22
CA GLN A 1002 -10.81 25.40 -19.09
C GLN A 1002 -10.53 25.89 -17.67
N GLU A 1003 -11.10 25.23 -16.66
CA GLU A 1003 -10.85 25.55 -15.24
C GLU A 1003 -9.36 25.39 -14.87
N ARG A 1004 -8.70 24.31 -15.31
CA ARG A 1004 -7.28 24.07 -15.08
C ARG A 1004 -6.39 25.11 -15.77
N LEU A 1005 -6.66 25.41 -17.04
CA LEU A 1005 -5.91 26.42 -17.80
C LEU A 1005 -6.10 27.82 -17.20
N THR A 1006 -7.31 28.15 -16.74
CA THR A 1006 -7.59 29.42 -16.05
C THR A 1006 -6.79 29.51 -14.75
N TYR A 1007 -6.74 28.44 -13.96
CA TYR A 1007 -5.91 28.38 -12.75
C TYR A 1007 -4.43 28.61 -13.06
N PHE A 1008 -3.87 27.86 -14.02
CA PHE A 1008 -2.46 27.99 -14.39
C PHE A 1008 -2.11 29.38 -14.93
N SER A 1009 -3.03 30.02 -15.66
CA SER A 1009 -2.82 31.38 -16.18
C SER A 1009 -2.65 32.43 -15.06
N GLY A 1010 -3.21 32.17 -13.88
CA GLY A 1010 -3.08 33.02 -12.70
C GLY A 1010 -1.77 32.83 -11.92
N LEU A 1011 -0.94 31.83 -12.26
CA LEU A 1011 0.34 31.61 -11.61
C LEU A 1011 1.42 32.55 -12.14
N SER A 1012 2.50 32.74 -11.37
CA SER A 1012 3.67 33.51 -11.84
C SER A 1012 4.35 32.81 -13.03
N TYR A 1013 5.02 33.58 -13.89
CA TYR A 1013 5.75 33.05 -15.04
C TYR A 1013 6.68 31.89 -14.66
N THR A 1014 7.44 32.02 -13.56
CA THR A 1014 8.33 30.96 -13.06
C THR A 1014 7.59 29.66 -12.71
N LEU A 1015 6.41 29.76 -12.08
CA LEU A 1015 5.60 28.57 -11.77
C LEU A 1015 4.95 27.99 -13.03
N GLN A 1016 4.51 28.82 -13.96
CA GLN A 1016 4.03 28.34 -15.25
C GLN A 1016 5.13 27.61 -16.02
N SER A 1017 6.36 28.15 -16.06
CA SER A 1017 7.51 27.46 -16.67
C SER A 1017 7.82 26.13 -16.00
N ARG A 1018 7.74 26.07 -14.66
CA ARG A 1018 7.92 24.82 -13.91
C ARG A 1018 6.88 23.75 -14.27
N TYR A 1019 5.65 24.17 -14.54
CA TYR A 1019 4.54 23.27 -14.86
C TYR A 1019 4.18 23.26 -16.35
N ILE A 1020 5.10 23.67 -17.21
CA ILE A 1020 4.83 23.86 -18.64
C ILE A 1020 4.39 22.56 -19.32
N GLU A 1021 4.95 21.42 -18.92
CA GLU A 1021 4.52 20.11 -19.44
C GLU A 1021 3.08 19.79 -19.08
N THR A 1022 2.65 20.11 -17.86
CA THR A 1022 1.25 19.90 -17.42
C THR A 1022 0.30 20.82 -18.17
N ILE A 1023 0.67 22.09 -18.32
CA ILE A 1023 -0.10 23.09 -19.07
C ILE A 1023 -0.23 22.66 -20.54
N TYR A 1024 0.89 22.27 -21.16
CA TYR A 1024 0.92 21.80 -22.53
C TYR A 1024 0.05 20.55 -22.72
N MET A 1025 0.15 19.57 -21.83
CA MET A 1025 -0.72 18.39 -21.88
C MET A 1025 -2.21 18.75 -21.77
N ASP A 1026 -2.59 19.68 -20.89
CA ASP A 1026 -3.98 20.11 -20.77
C ASP A 1026 -4.47 20.84 -22.04
N ILE A 1027 -3.60 21.64 -22.68
CA ILE A 1027 -3.89 22.28 -23.98
C ILE A 1027 -4.08 21.23 -25.07
N GLU A 1028 -3.15 20.29 -25.21
CA GLU A 1028 -3.20 19.26 -26.26
C GLU A 1028 -4.41 18.33 -26.08
N ARG A 1029 -4.76 17.97 -24.84
CA ARG A 1029 -5.96 17.19 -24.55
C ARG A 1029 -7.24 17.95 -24.86
N TYR A 1030 -7.29 19.25 -24.54
CA TYR A 1030 -8.43 20.08 -24.90
C TYR A 1030 -8.55 20.25 -26.43
N ARG A 1031 -7.41 20.36 -27.14
CA ARG A 1031 -7.38 20.38 -28.60
C ARG A 1031 -7.87 19.06 -29.20
N SER A 1032 -7.41 17.92 -28.69
CA SER A 1032 -7.87 16.58 -29.10
C SER A 1032 -9.39 16.45 -28.92
N LEU A 1033 -9.91 16.86 -27.76
CA LEU A 1033 -11.33 16.90 -27.48
C LEU A 1033 -12.11 17.77 -28.49
N LEU A 1034 -11.58 18.95 -28.86
CA LEU A 1034 -12.18 19.82 -29.88
C LEU A 1034 -12.23 19.15 -31.26
N GLY A 1035 -11.22 18.36 -31.61
CA GLY A 1035 -11.18 17.55 -32.83
C GLY A 1035 -12.39 16.63 -32.97
N ASN A 1036 -12.93 16.11 -31.86
CA ASN A 1036 -14.13 15.26 -31.89
C ASN A 1036 -15.40 16.01 -32.32
N LEU A 1037 -15.42 17.34 -32.28
CA LEU A 1037 -16.56 18.11 -32.82
C LEU A 1037 -16.58 18.17 -34.35
N LEU A 1038 -15.52 17.71 -35.04
CA LEU A 1038 -15.52 17.57 -36.50
C LEU A 1038 -16.54 16.52 -36.98
N TYR A 1039 -16.96 15.60 -36.11
CA TYR A 1039 -18.05 14.66 -36.40
C TYR A 1039 -19.44 15.33 -36.38
N SER A 1040 -19.56 16.54 -35.81
CA SER A 1040 -20.80 17.31 -35.81
C SER A 1040 -21.09 17.87 -37.20
N LYS A 1041 -22.36 17.81 -37.63
CA LYS A 1041 -22.81 18.49 -38.86
C LYS A 1041 -23.10 19.98 -38.66
N ASN A 1042 -22.79 20.54 -37.49
CA ASN A 1042 -23.13 21.89 -37.10
C ASN A 1042 -21.89 22.79 -36.95
N ASP A 1043 -21.50 23.43 -38.05
CA ASP A 1043 -20.36 24.36 -38.15
C ASP A 1043 -20.40 25.51 -37.12
N SER A 1044 -21.61 25.92 -36.69
CA SER A 1044 -21.74 27.03 -35.73
C SER A 1044 -21.27 26.65 -34.32
N ILE A 1045 -21.49 25.38 -33.92
CA ILE A 1045 -21.05 24.86 -32.62
C ILE A 1045 -19.53 24.68 -32.61
N LEU A 1046 -18.99 24.08 -33.68
CA LEU A 1046 -17.54 23.91 -33.84
C LEU A 1046 -16.82 25.26 -33.75
N LYS A 1047 -17.30 26.27 -34.49
CA LYS A 1047 -16.72 27.62 -34.45
C LYS A 1047 -16.77 28.22 -33.05
N SER A 1048 -17.94 28.18 -32.40
CA SER A 1048 -18.09 28.71 -31.03
C SER A 1048 -17.15 28.06 -30.03
N ARG A 1049 -16.96 26.73 -30.08
CA ARG A 1049 -16.09 26.01 -29.14
C ARG A 1049 -14.61 26.15 -29.48
N ALA A 1050 -14.28 26.31 -30.76
CA ALA A 1050 -12.93 26.68 -31.19
C ALA A 1050 -12.54 28.08 -30.69
N ASP A 1051 -13.46 29.05 -30.73
CA ASP A 1051 -13.24 30.38 -30.16
C ASP A 1051 -12.98 30.29 -28.64
N ASP A 1052 -13.74 29.45 -27.92
CA ASP A 1052 -13.52 29.20 -26.49
C ASP A 1052 -12.13 28.61 -26.21
N PHE A 1053 -11.72 27.60 -26.98
CA PHE A 1053 -10.38 27.02 -26.89
C PHE A 1053 -9.30 28.07 -27.15
N ASN A 1054 -9.42 28.83 -28.23
CA ASN A 1054 -8.46 29.88 -28.62
C ASN A 1054 -8.33 30.95 -27.54
N ARG A 1055 -9.43 31.33 -26.87
CA ARG A 1055 -9.37 32.26 -25.73
C ARG A 1055 -8.52 31.74 -24.58
N HIS A 1056 -8.57 30.44 -24.28
CA HIS A 1056 -7.74 29.82 -23.24
C HIS A 1056 -6.28 29.64 -23.69
N LEU A 1057 -6.05 29.30 -24.97
CA LEU A 1057 -4.71 29.22 -25.54
C LEU A 1057 -3.98 30.57 -25.48
N LYS A 1058 -4.68 31.67 -25.78
CA LYS A 1058 -4.14 33.04 -25.72
C LYS A 1058 -3.60 33.42 -24.32
N LEU A 1059 -4.05 32.76 -23.24
CA LEU A 1059 -3.52 32.97 -21.88
C LEU A 1059 -2.04 32.56 -21.73
N PHE A 1060 -1.52 31.73 -22.64
CA PHE A 1060 -0.16 31.19 -22.61
C PHE A 1060 0.67 31.58 -23.84
N ALA A 1061 0.27 32.64 -24.56
CA ALA A 1061 0.92 33.08 -25.81
C ALA A 1061 2.42 33.41 -25.67
N HIS A 1062 2.91 33.70 -24.45
CA HIS A 1062 4.34 33.90 -24.17
C HIS A 1062 5.18 32.62 -24.21
N PHE A 1063 4.57 31.44 -24.06
CA PHE A 1063 5.25 30.14 -24.22
C PHE A 1063 5.11 29.59 -25.63
N PHE A 1064 4.01 29.92 -26.31
CA PHE A 1064 3.69 29.49 -27.66
C PHE A 1064 3.54 30.72 -28.55
N PRO A 1065 4.62 31.47 -28.85
CA PRO A 1065 4.54 32.61 -29.74
C PRO A 1065 4.00 32.13 -31.10
N ALA A 1066 3.02 32.85 -31.63
CA ALA A 1066 2.44 32.57 -32.94
C ALA A 1066 3.44 32.93 -34.06
N ASP A 1067 4.50 32.14 -34.23
CA ASP A 1067 5.29 32.14 -35.46
C ASP A 1067 4.65 31.20 -36.50
N GLU A 1068 4.89 31.50 -37.78
CA GLU A 1068 4.31 30.76 -38.91
C GLU A 1068 4.61 29.26 -38.83
N GLU A 1069 5.78 28.89 -38.30
CA GLU A 1069 6.24 27.50 -38.18
C GLU A 1069 5.43 26.67 -37.17
N THR A 1070 5.00 27.26 -36.05
CA THR A 1070 4.16 26.57 -35.06
C THR A 1070 2.73 26.36 -35.59
N LEU A 1071 2.23 27.32 -36.38
CA LEU A 1071 0.97 27.16 -37.08
C LEU A 1071 1.08 26.08 -38.16
N GLU A 1072 2.15 26.07 -38.96
CA GLU A 1072 2.43 25.07 -40.00
C GLU A 1072 2.48 23.65 -39.43
N LYS A 1073 3.17 23.45 -38.28
CA LYS A 1073 3.20 22.17 -37.56
C LYS A 1073 1.83 21.76 -37.02
N ALA A 1074 1.00 22.73 -36.61
CA ALA A 1074 -0.39 22.48 -36.26
C ALA A 1074 -1.26 22.14 -37.49
N LYS A 1075 -0.98 22.73 -38.67
CA LYS A 1075 -1.65 22.34 -39.93
C LYS A 1075 -1.27 20.92 -40.35
N ASP A 1076 -0.01 20.54 -40.18
CA ASP A 1076 0.51 19.23 -40.55
C ASP A 1076 0.03 18.11 -39.60
N SER A 1077 -0.13 18.38 -38.30
CA SER A 1077 -0.72 17.39 -37.37
C SER A 1077 -2.21 17.18 -37.59
N ILE A 1078 -2.93 18.23 -38.02
CA ILE A 1078 -4.33 18.15 -38.46
C ILE A 1078 -4.45 17.42 -39.81
N ARG A 1079 -3.44 17.50 -40.69
CA ARG A 1079 -3.36 16.70 -41.93
C ARG A 1079 -3.13 15.22 -41.65
N ASP A 1080 -2.29 14.87 -40.68
CA ASP A 1080 -2.03 13.46 -40.32
C ASP A 1080 -3.24 12.78 -39.67
N THR A 1081 -4.21 13.53 -39.16
CA THR A 1081 -5.50 13.03 -38.65
C THR A 1081 -6.62 12.99 -39.71
N SER A 1082 -6.32 13.38 -40.96
CA SER A 1082 -7.32 13.68 -42.00
C SER A 1082 -7.58 12.59 -43.05
N GLU A 1083 -7.13 11.34 -42.86
CA GLU A 1083 -7.38 10.26 -43.87
C GLU A 1083 -8.88 10.03 -44.17
N THR A 1084 -9.80 10.60 -43.37
CA THR A 1084 -11.25 10.55 -43.55
C THR A 1084 -11.93 11.90 -43.83
N MET A 1085 -11.17 13.00 -43.94
CA MET A 1085 -11.73 14.36 -44.02
C MET A 1085 -11.78 14.88 -45.48
N SER A 1086 -12.91 15.46 -45.90
CA SER A 1086 -12.97 16.14 -47.20
C SER A 1086 -12.13 17.42 -47.19
N GLU A 1087 -11.40 17.66 -48.28
CA GLU A 1087 -10.48 18.79 -48.49
C GLU A 1087 -11.15 20.16 -48.18
N GLU A 1088 -12.46 20.27 -48.43
CA GLU A 1088 -13.27 21.45 -48.14
C GLU A 1088 -13.42 21.74 -46.63
N THR A 1089 -13.47 20.71 -45.78
CA THR A 1089 -13.63 20.83 -44.33
C THR A 1089 -12.29 21.19 -43.66
N PHE A 1090 -11.20 20.63 -44.17
CA PHE A 1090 -9.84 21.01 -43.77
C PHE A 1090 -9.56 22.48 -44.07
N LEU A 1091 -9.90 22.94 -45.28
CA LEU A 1091 -9.74 24.33 -45.69
C LEU A 1091 -10.58 25.30 -44.83
N ARG A 1092 -11.79 24.91 -44.42
CA ARG A 1092 -12.65 25.73 -43.53
C ARG A 1092 -12.16 25.83 -42.10
N LEU A 1093 -11.63 24.74 -41.53
CA LEU A 1093 -10.99 24.76 -40.21
C LEU A 1093 -9.77 25.70 -40.24
N MET A 1094 -8.97 25.60 -41.30
CA MET A 1094 -7.80 26.43 -41.49
C MET A 1094 -8.13 27.91 -41.69
N ASP A 1095 -9.18 28.24 -42.44
CA ASP A 1095 -9.68 29.60 -42.60
C ASP A 1095 -10.20 30.19 -41.27
N SER A 1096 -10.86 29.38 -40.43
CA SER A 1096 -11.32 29.83 -39.11
C SER A 1096 -10.17 30.13 -38.14
N LEU A 1097 -9.10 29.32 -38.20
CA LEU A 1097 -7.88 29.50 -37.42
C LEU A 1097 -7.07 30.72 -37.91
N GLU A 1098 -7.07 31.00 -39.23
CA GLU A 1098 -6.43 32.19 -39.80
C GLU A 1098 -7.23 33.49 -39.59
N GLN A 1099 -8.57 33.42 -39.51
CA GLN A 1099 -9.39 34.59 -39.16
C GLN A 1099 -9.18 35.04 -37.71
N ALA A 1100 -9.01 34.09 -36.78
CA ALA A 1100 -8.68 34.37 -35.38
C ALA A 1100 -7.26 34.98 -35.17
N LYS A 1101 -6.43 35.00 -36.22
CA LYS A 1101 -5.11 35.66 -36.28
C LYS A 1101 -5.18 37.12 -36.74
N LYS A 1102 -6.30 37.54 -37.38
CA LYS A 1102 -6.50 38.90 -37.91
C LYS A 1102 -7.33 39.82 -36.99
N GLU A 1103 -7.90 39.29 -35.91
CA GLU A 1103 -8.58 40.00 -34.81
C GLU A 1103 -7.83 39.80 -33.49
#